data_AF-A0A955AVS3-F1
#
_entry.id   AF-A0A955AVS3-F1
#
_cell.length_a   1.000
_cell.length_b   1.000
_cell.length_c   1.000
_cell.angle_alpha   90.00
_cell.angle_beta   90.00
_cell.angle_gamma   90.00
#
_symmetry.space_group_name_H-M   'P 1'
#
loop_
_entity.id
_entity.type
_entity.pdbx_description
1 polymer ?
#
loop_
_entity_poly.entity_id
_entity_poly.type
_entity_poly.pdbx_seq_one_letter_code
_entity_poly.pdbx_strand_id
1 'polypeptide(L)'
;YKITYVDANGNESLPSKAFPVSLTTTNAGSIEFTQLPPLTGNYVARKLYRSTNGEAYELVTVLNGRVTTYVDRGELRTGVLQTAPVRNLGLTPEQGGNLAPGVYEYIITFTDEAGNESIPSDAKRTARAITGNPSAGGFFGEGSVRLTNLPNVTGSFNEYRIYRRLADQNPAQAFVLAGTADASATEFLDTGLLIPDDGVSPSETLETRQSRSRLDGRLAIDPTIIVKLDGSRLELGLGGELMAEGVDGQEIVFTSLLDDRYGTGGTFNTSSNENIADAGDWGGVFAGHFSRLSMDHTVMAYGGGVTRVEGNFNAFNTLEIHQAEARVAHTLFEFNGDGLGAQGPVTRFGRGFNEASVIFVRGAQPVIMGNTIRDNEAPAMSINVNALNSDLRRDTGRQSGEIDRLEGYRDNQGPLILDNRIGNNDINGIVVRGQTVTTESVWDDTDIVHVVLDDMIYVSDFHTFTGLRLESSPTESLVVKFFDSDTTDTNLVGLTALGLPHEVDDRIGGIIQVIGQPGSPVVLTSLNDDSEGAGFRPDGDGQNDTNNDGIARVDQLAAVPSPGDWNGIRFDQFTHDRNVETVIENEPRDVNSPGSNAIPRDAQNLGLLAPSEYAGDENRRLGFQIHGFLNDAQDLDIYSFRADTGTEIWLDIDRSTHALDAVIELLDAEGNVIARSDNSYTEQEGTSLLYENADFNEGTPFVFAMNKTEQFAVSDFYATNPRDPGMRVILPGAPNTTLTYHIRVRSGSDNLDDLTGGLTSGAYQLEMRLRELEEVAGSTVRYSSIGYASTGIEVIGGPTHSPLTGEATEDGNANNAGGPNGNAQDIGNLLQSDRGALSVAGVLSAAGDVDVYEMTVQREDGGELGGLPSFGAIFDLDYADGL
;
A
#
# COMPACT_ATOMS: atom_id res chain seq x y z
N TYR A 1 -45.45 7.41 -8.78
CA TYR A 1 -43.94 7.29 -8.92
C TYR A 1 -43.28 7.33 -7.52
N LYS A 2 -42.20 6.50 -7.48
CA LYS A 2 -41.37 6.58 -6.26
C LYS A 2 -39.89 6.65 -6.66
N ILE A 3 -39.11 7.33 -5.67
CA ILE A 3 -37.67 7.42 -5.98
C ILE A 3 -36.91 6.91 -4.76
N THR A 4 -35.74 6.13 -5.14
CA THR A 4 -34.83 5.73 -4.06
C THR A 4 -33.41 6.19 -4.39
N TYR A 5 -32.61 6.24 -3.28
CA TYR A 5 -31.19 6.59 -3.48
C TYR A 5 -30.33 5.34 -3.30
N VAL A 6 -29.20 5.21 -4.26
CA VAL A 6 -28.40 3.97 -4.26
C VAL A 6 -26.98 4.31 -3.81
N ASP A 7 -26.50 3.49 -2.82
CA ASP A 7 -25.11 3.80 -2.39
C ASP A 7 -24.10 3.01 -3.22
N ALA A 8 -22.73 3.16 -2.93
CA ALA A 8 -21.61 2.63 -3.76
C ALA A 8 -21.62 1.10 -3.75
N ASN A 9 -22.41 0.55 -2.90
CA ASN A 9 -22.48 -0.93 -2.85
C ASN A 9 -23.76 -1.45 -3.51
N GLY A 10 -24.48 -0.52 -4.18
CA GLY A 10 -25.66 -0.99 -4.95
C GLY A 10 -26.91 -1.15 -4.07
N ASN A 11 -26.82 -0.55 -2.83
CA ASN A 11 -28.00 -0.63 -1.93
C ASN A 11 -28.88 0.62 -2.05
N GLU A 12 -30.30 0.38 -2.00
CA GLU A 12 -31.24 1.51 -2.25
C GLU A 12 -31.74 2.06 -0.90
N SER A 13 -31.89 3.50 -0.70
CA SER A 13 -32.55 4.18 0.43
C SER A 13 -34.05 3.89 0.48
N LEU A 14 -34.74 4.49 1.64
CA LEU A 14 -36.22 4.39 1.66
C LEU A 14 -36.83 5.15 0.47
N PRO A 15 -37.93 4.40 -0.19
CA PRO A 15 -38.54 5.11 -1.31
C PRO A 15 -39.29 6.36 -0.87
N SER A 16 -39.29 7.38 -1.62
CA SER A 16 -40.08 8.59 -1.35
C SER A 16 -41.57 8.27 -1.23
N LYS A 17 -42.33 9.23 -0.58
CA LYS A 17 -43.80 9.09 -0.73
C LYS A 17 -44.21 9.08 -2.21
N ALA A 18 -45.38 8.13 -2.41
CA ALA A 18 -45.78 8.10 -3.84
C ALA A 18 -46.28 9.48 -4.30
N PHE A 19 -45.71 9.79 -5.42
CA PHE A 19 -46.28 11.04 -5.97
C PHE A 19 -46.99 10.76 -7.29
N PRO A 20 -48.36 10.98 -7.27
CA PRO A 20 -49.21 10.57 -8.40
C PRO A 20 -49.21 11.62 -9.52
N VAL A 21 -49.21 11.10 -10.73
CA VAL A 21 -49.37 12.02 -11.88
C VAL A 21 -50.46 11.46 -12.79
N SER A 22 -51.45 12.44 -13.21
CA SER A 22 -52.53 11.98 -14.10
C SER A 22 -52.25 12.43 -15.55
N LEU A 23 -52.32 11.46 -16.39
CA LEU A 23 -52.18 11.83 -17.82
C LEU A 23 -53.57 12.06 -18.43
N THR A 24 -53.85 13.32 -18.85
CA THR A 24 -55.23 13.67 -19.31
C THR A 24 -55.27 13.69 -20.83
N THR A 25 -54.17 13.08 -21.50
CA THR A 25 -54.24 13.26 -22.97
C THR A 25 -54.67 11.93 -23.60
N THR A 26 -55.59 11.93 -24.68
CA THR A 26 -56.16 10.80 -25.45
C THR A 26 -55.14 10.26 -26.46
N ASN A 27 -53.72 10.83 -26.55
CA ASN A 27 -52.62 10.25 -27.34
C ASN A 27 -51.47 9.83 -26.42
N ALA A 28 -50.48 8.85 -26.94
CA ALA A 28 -49.27 8.42 -26.21
C ALA A 28 -48.54 9.63 -25.61
N GLY A 29 -48.63 9.86 -24.30
CA GLY A 29 -48.03 11.01 -23.58
C GLY A 29 -46.83 10.55 -22.74
N SER A 30 -45.77 11.49 -22.45
CA SER A 30 -44.61 11.25 -21.56
C SER A 30 -44.70 12.12 -20.31
N ILE A 31 -44.04 11.59 -19.27
CA ILE A 31 -44.01 12.39 -18.01
C ILE A 31 -42.59 12.92 -17.80
N GLU A 32 -42.53 14.37 -17.71
CA GLU A 32 -41.20 14.97 -17.50
C GLU A 32 -41.03 15.37 -16.03
N PHE A 33 -39.85 14.91 -15.53
CA PHE A 33 -39.42 15.36 -14.20
C PHE A 33 -38.45 16.55 -14.33
N THR A 34 -38.70 17.73 -13.60
CA THR A 34 -37.91 18.96 -13.87
C THR A 34 -37.14 19.37 -12.61
N GLN A 35 -37.38 18.58 -11.46
CA GLN A 35 -36.62 18.97 -10.24
C GLN A 35 -36.29 17.71 -9.43
N LEU A 36 -35.39 16.94 -9.98
CA LEU A 36 -35.03 15.75 -9.20
C LEU A 36 -34.01 16.15 -8.12
N PRO A 37 -34.28 15.68 -6.89
CA PRO A 37 -33.42 16.09 -5.77
C PRO A 37 -31.96 15.64 -5.97
N PRO A 38 -30.99 16.52 -5.52
CA PRO A 38 -29.57 16.13 -5.60
C PRO A 38 -29.22 15.09 -4.51
N LEU A 39 -28.09 14.30 -4.79
CA LEU A 39 -27.71 13.25 -3.82
C LEU A 39 -27.08 13.89 -2.58
N THR A 40 -27.49 13.52 -1.37
CA THR A 40 -26.81 13.92 -0.12
C THR A 40 -26.32 12.67 0.61
N GLY A 41 -25.08 12.79 1.27
CA GLY A 41 -24.62 11.62 2.09
C GLY A 41 -23.83 10.63 1.23
N ASN A 42 -23.84 9.19 1.46
CA ASN A 42 -23.01 8.15 0.81
C ASN A 42 -23.72 7.59 -0.43
N TYR A 43 -24.64 8.29 -1.14
CA TYR A 43 -25.39 7.68 -2.25
C TYR A 43 -24.76 8.11 -3.59
N VAL A 44 -24.67 7.09 -4.49
CA VAL A 44 -23.95 7.36 -5.75
C VAL A 44 -24.94 7.37 -6.92
N ALA A 45 -26.25 6.98 -6.62
CA ALA A 45 -27.24 6.96 -7.73
C ALA A 45 -28.66 7.00 -7.14
N ARG A 46 -29.68 7.26 -8.11
CA ARG A 46 -31.10 7.18 -7.73
C ARG A 46 -31.84 6.25 -8.68
N LYS A 47 -32.74 5.50 -8.09
CA LYS A 47 -33.63 4.69 -8.96
C LYS A 47 -35.07 5.23 -8.92
N LEU A 48 -35.67 5.32 -10.14
CA LEU A 48 -37.04 5.82 -10.26
C LEU A 48 -37.97 4.66 -10.62
N TYR A 49 -39.09 4.61 -9.76
CA TYR A 49 -40.06 3.51 -9.97
C TYR A 49 -41.45 4.06 -10.30
N ARG A 50 -42.13 3.18 -11.13
CA ARG A 50 -43.50 3.62 -11.51
C ARG A 50 -44.48 2.46 -11.32
N SER A 51 -45.74 2.90 -10.82
CA SER A 51 -46.82 1.92 -10.71
C SER A 51 -48.12 2.51 -11.27
N THR A 52 -48.92 1.57 -11.96
CA THR A 52 -50.19 2.08 -12.55
C THR A 52 -51.36 1.76 -11.61
N ASN A 53 -51.09 0.92 -10.64
CA ASN A 53 -52.23 0.54 -9.76
C ASN A 53 -51.84 0.69 -8.29
N GLY A 54 -50.63 1.35 -8.11
CA GLY A 54 -50.20 1.65 -6.72
C GLY A 54 -49.69 0.42 -5.98
N GLU A 55 -49.38 -0.78 -6.77
CA GLU A 55 -48.92 -1.99 -6.06
C GLU A 55 -47.44 -2.23 -6.34
N ALA A 56 -47.21 -2.91 -7.57
CA ALA A 56 -45.79 -3.20 -7.88
C ALA A 56 -45.18 -2.03 -8.67
N TYR A 57 -44.17 -1.53 -7.82
CA TYR A 57 -43.49 -0.43 -8.56
C TYR A 57 -42.34 -1.01 -9.40
N GLU A 58 -42.49 -0.74 -10.76
CA GLU A 58 -41.45 -1.26 -11.68
C GLU A 58 -40.40 -0.17 -11.96
N LEU A 59 -39.23 -0.76 -12.14
CA LEU A 59 -38.13 0.20 -12.29
C LEU A 59 -38.21 0.87 -13.68
N VAL A 60 -38.15 2.14 -13.59
CA VAL A 60 -38.26 2.96 -14.82
C VAL A 60 -36.84 3.28 -15.31
N THR A 61 -35.88 3.74 -14.34
CA THR A 61 -34.50 4.08 -14.75
C THR A 61 -33.64 4.29 -13.49
N VAL A 62 -32.25 4.23 -13.82
CA VAL A 62 -31.27 4.58 -12.75
C VAL A 62 -30.61 5.91 -13.12
N LEU A 63 -30.76 6.80 -12.18
CA LEU A 63 -30.30 8.17 -12.47
C LEU A 63 -29.03 8.45 -11.67
N ASN A 64 -27.96 9.10 -12.33
CA ASN A 64 -26.77 9.55 -11.54
C ASN A 64 -27.08 10.80 -10.72
N GLY A 65 -26.13 11.19 -9.83
CA GLY A 65 -26.37 12.25 -8.82
C GLY A 65 -26.38 13.64 -9.43
N ARG A 66 -26.13 13.76 -10.79
CA ARG A 66 -26.00 15.11 -11.40
C ARG A 66 -27.22 15.44 -12.26
N VAL A 67 -28.10 14.35 -12.46
CA VAL A 67 -29.23 14.59 -13.40
C VAL A 67 -30.39 15.23 -12.61
N THR A 68 -30.88 16.39 -13.12
CA THR A 68 -31.92 17.11 -12.34
C THR A 68 -33.25 17.08 -13.11
N THR A 69 -33.14 16.50 -14.42
CA THR A 69 -34.40 16.34 -15.17
C THR A 69 -34.42 14.96 -15.86
N TYR A 70 -35.65 14.39 -15.98
CA TYR A 70 -35.78 13.11 -16.71
C TYR A 70 -37.19 13.01 -17.31
N VAL A 71 -37.21 12.36 -18.58
CA VAL A 71 -38.53 12.17 -19.23
C VAL A 71 -38.83 10.66 -19.29
N ASP A 72 -39.96 10.30 -18.58
CA ASP A 72 -40.43 8.90 -18.67
C ASP A 72 -41.33 8.70 -19.91
N ARG A 73 -40.87 7.85 -20.87
CA ARG A 73 -41.63 7.63 -22.13
C ARG A 73 -42.31 6.27 -22.10
N GLY A 74 -42.32 5.63 -20.87
CA GLY A 74 -43.15 4.39 -20.74
C GLY A 74 -42.27 3.14 -20.89
N GLU A 75 -40.89 3.30 -20.93
CA GLU A 75 -40.02 2.12 -21.04
C GLU A 75 -39.66 1.59 -19.65
N LEU A 76 -39.78 0.18 -19.49
CA LEU A 76 -39.47 -0.41 -18.17
C LEU A 76 -38.12 -1.14 -18.23
N ARG A 77 -37.34 -0.99 -17.16
CA ARG A 77 -36.17 -1.88 -16.96
C ARG A 77 -36.51 -3.01 -16.00
N THR A 78 -35.57 -4.04 -16.10
CA THR A 78 -35.81 -5.21 -15.22
C THR A 78 -35.55 -4.82 -13.75
N GLY A 79 -36.62 -5.01 -12.84
CA GLY A 79 -36.43 -4.73 -11.39
C GLY A 79 -37.73 -4.20 -10.77
N VAL A 80 -38.13 -4.77 -9.63
CA VAL A 80 -39.36 -4.33 -8.92
C VAL A 80 -38.98 -3.84 -7.52
N LEU A 81 -39.56 -2.63 -7.28
CA LEU A 81 -39.33 -2.14 -5.90
C LEU A 81 -39.86 -3.12 -4.86
N GLN A 82 -38.99 -3.70 -3.99
CA GLN A 82 -39.32 -4.80 -3.04
C GLN A 82 -39.98 -4.22 -1.79
N THR A 83 -41.26 -3.75 -1.85
CA THR A 83 -42.02 -3.34 -0.65
C THR A 83 -43.08 -4.41 -0.36
N ALA A 84 -43.44 -4.73 1.04
CA ALA A 84 -44.55 -5.67 1.39
C ALA A 84 -45.90 -5.09 0.96
N PRO A 85 -46.45 -5.33 -0.27
CA PRO A 85 -47.77 -4.75 -0.59
C PRO A 85 -48.84 -5.18 0.44
N VAL A 86 -49.28 -4.38 1.48
CA VAL A 86 -50.28 -4.94 2.43
C VAL A 86 -51.64 -4.33 2.11
N ARG A 87 -52.26 -4.62 0.93
CA ARG A 87 -53.57 -4.00 0.62
C ARG A 87 -54.71 -4.91 1.09
N ASN A 88 -54.48 -6.30 1.77
CA ASN A 88 -55.69 -7.08 2.16
C ASN A 88 -55.47 -7.74 3.53
N LEU A 89 -54.60 -6.98 4.35
CA LEU A 89 -54.43 -7.58 5.69
C LEU A 89 -55.75 -7.51 6.47
N GLY A 90 -56.35 -8.77 6.76
CA GLY A 90 -57.57 -8.80 7.59
C GLY A 90 -57.26 -8.68 9.09
N LEU A 91 -57.96 -7.65 9.74
CA LEU A 91 -57.80 -7.53 11.21
C LEU A 91 -59.14 -7.81 11.90
N THR A 92 -59.15 -8.94 12.65
CA THR A 92 -60.43 -9.27 13.33
C THR A 92 -60.21 -9.28 14.85
N PRO A 93 -60.91 -8.34 15.53
CA PRO A 93 -60.79 -8.37 17.00
C PRO A 93 -61.40 -9.66 17.59
N GLU A 94 -60.69 -10.29 18.56
CA GLU A 94 -61.21 -11.50 19.24
C GLU A 94 -61.14 -11.30 20.76
N GLN A 95 -62.07 -12.19 21.41
CA GLN A 95 -62.03 -12.17 22.90
C GLN A 95 -60.84 -13.00 23.41
N GLY A 96 -60.16 -12.43 24.59
CA GLY A 96 -59.02 -13.26 25.07
C GLY A 96 -57.67 -12.62 24.69
N GLY A 97 -56.79 -12.23 25.76
CA GLY A 97 -55.49 -11.54 25.57
C GLY A 97 -55.36 -10.34 26.52
N ASN A 98 -54.28 -9.49 26.27
CA ASN A 98 -53.99 -8.41 27.23
C ASN A 98 -54.03 -7.03 26.55
N LEU A 99 -54.61 -7.00 25.33
CA LEU A 99 -54.66 -5.66 24.68
C LEU A 99 -55.81 -4.82 25.28
N ALA A 100 -55.50 -3.55 25.63
CA ALA A 100 -56.57 -2.64 26.12
C ALA A 100 -57.55 -2.30 24.98
N PRO A 101 -58.78 -2.01 25.45
CA PRO A 101 -59.75 -1.59 24.43
C PRO A 101 -59.30 -0.31 23.70
N GLY A 102 -59.30 -0.38 22.31
CA GLY A 102 -58.88 0.81 21.54
C GLY A 102 -58.54 0.41 20.10
N VAL A 103 -58.28 1.46 19.29
CA VAL A 103 -57.99 1.21 17.86
C VAL A 103 -56.49 1.00 17.70
N TYR A 104 -56.18 -0.18 17.18
CA TYR A 104 -54.75 -0.48 16.96
C TYR A 104 -54.40 -0.43 15.48
N GLU A 105 -53.10 0.06 15.33
CA GLU A 105 -52.54 0.07 13.97
C GLU A 105 -51.36 -0.91 13.90
N TYR A 106 -51.33 -1.60 12.64
CA TYR A 106 -50.24 -2.59 12.52
C TYR A 106 -49.41 -2.29 11.27
N ILE A 107 -48.07 -2.57 11.53
CA ILE A 107 -47.16 -2.51 10.37
C ILE A 107 -46.29 -3.76 10.35
N ILE A 108 -45.91 -4.15 9.02
CA ILE A 108 -45.13 -5.40 8.93
C ILE A 108 -43.82 -5.11 8.19
N THR A 109 -42.74 -5.78 8.69
CA THR A 109 -41.48 -5.82 7.93
C THR A 109 -41.03 -7.26 7.70
N PHE A 110 -39.96 -7.45 6.72
CA PHE A 110 -39.42 -8.79 6.45
C PHE A 110 -37.96 -8.84 6.90
N THR A 111 -37.61 -10.00 7.48
CA THR A 111 -36.17 -10.14 7.80
C THR A 111 -35.57 -11.28 6.95
N ASP A 112 -34.32 -10.98 6.44
CA ASP A 112 -33.67 -12.05 5.65
C ASP A 112 -32.83 -12.95 6.56
N GLU A 113 -32.12 -14.00 5.92
CA GLU A 113 -31.31 -14.98 6.66
C GLU A 113 -30.19 -14.31 7.43
N ALA A 114 -29.86 -13.14 7.07
CA ALA A 114 -28.76 -12.41 7.73
C ALA A 114 -29.29 -11.43 8.78
N GLY A 115 -30.63 -11.51 9.07
CA GLY A 115 -31.20 -10.70 10.19
C GLY A 115 -31.43 -9.24 9.78
N ASN A 116 -31.29 -8.96 8.43
CA ASN A 116 -31.61 -7.60 7.97
C ASN A 116 -33.11 -7.42 7.73
N GLU A 117 -33.62 -6.29 8.37
CA GLU A 117 -35.08 -6.08 8.30
C GLU A 117 -35.43 -5.17 7.10
N SER A 118 -36.42 -5.58 6.31
CA SER A 118 -36.88 -4.82 5.13
C SER A 118 -37.59 -3.53 5.54
N ILE A 119 -37.85 -2.70 4.63
CA ILE A 119 -38.64 -1.48 4.92
C ILE A 119 -40.07 -1.86 5.33
N PRO A 120 -40.69 -0.98 6.36
CA PRO A 120 -42.04 -1.31 6.85
C PRO A 120 -43.10 -1.11 5.76
N SER A 121 -44.12 -1.91 5.75
CA SER A 121 -45.26 -1.76 4.83
C SER A 121 -45.96 -0.42 5.02
N ASP A 122 -46.71 0.22 3.90
CA ASP A 122 -47.55 1.43 4.12
C ASP A 122 -48.56 1.21 5.25
N ALA A 123 -48.67 2.27 6.21
CA ALA A 123 -49.61 2.14 7.35
C ALA A 123 -51.07 2.25 6.88
N LYS A 124 -51.81 1.15 6.85
CA LYS A 124 -53.22 1.54 7.07
C LYS A 124 -54.10 0.29 7.11
N ARG A 125 -54.22 -0.21 8.43
CA ARG A 125 -55.62 -0.63 8.69
C ARG A 125 -55.83 -0.77 10.20
N THR A 126 -56.80 -0.02 10.81
CA THR A 126 -57.12 0.14 12.25
C THR A 126 -58.17 -0.91 12.66
N ALA A 127 -57.79 -1.84 13.53
CA ALA A 127 -58.84 -2.69 14.15
C ALA A 127 -59.02 -2.29 15.62
N ARG A 128 -60.32 -2.15 15.99
CA ARG A 128 -60.60 -1.80 17.40
C ARG A 128 -60.69 -3.07 18.24
N ALA A 129 -59.65 -3.18 19.15
CA ALA A 129 -59.73 -4.33 20.08
C ALA A 129 -60.95 -4.21 21.00
N ILE A 130 -61.86 -5.25 21.10
CA ILE A 130 -63.15 -5.18 21.80
C ILE A 130 -62.95 -5.69 23.24
N THR A 131 -63.71 -5.06 24.20
CA THR A 131 -63.73 -5.48 25.62
C THR A 131 -64.67 -6.69 25.79
N GLY A 132 -64.20 -7.84 26.34
CA GLY A 132 -65.06 -8.99 26.70
C GLY A 132 -66.26 -8.58 27.56
N ASN A 133 -67.61 -8.74 27.11
CA ASN A 133 -68.77 -8.78 28.04
C ASN A 133 -68.44 -9.58 29.31
N PRO A 134 -68.53 -8.99 30.69
CA PRO A 134 -68.44 -9.75 31.95
C PRO A 134 -69.51 -10.86 32.02
N SER A 135 -69.31 -11.98 31.38
CA SER A 135 -70.15 -12.95 32.15
C SER A 135 -69.44 -14.29 32.22
N ALA A 136 -68.92 -14.58 33.48
CA ALA A 136 -69.04 -15.61 34.54
C ALA A 136 -67.64 -16.12 34.91
N GLY A 137 -66.93 -15.24 35.60
CA GLY A 137 -65.94 -15.68 36.62
C GLY A 137 -64.82 -14.64 36.74
N GLY A 138 -65.12 -13.34 36.78
CA GLY A 138 -64.34 -12.28 37.48
C GLY A 138 -62.88 -12.24 37.02
N PHE A 139 -62.46 -12.59 35.71
CA PHE A 139 -61.11 -12.12 35.29
C PHE A 139 -61.27 -11.14 34.13
N PHE A 140 -60.81 -9.81 34.20
CA PHE A 140 -60.73 -8.74 33.17
C PHE A 140 -60.25 -9.29 31.83
N GLY A 141 -61.09 -9.71 30.82
CA GLY A 141 -60.62 -10.30 29.53
C GLY A 141 -60.10 -9.20 28.59
N GLU A 142 -58.79 -8.77 28.72
CA GLU A 142 -58.16 -7.94 27.67
C GLU A 142 -58.23 -8.65 26.30
N GLY A 143 -58.61 -7.78 25.16
CA GLY A 143 -58.87 -8.04 23.73
C GLY A 143 -57.60 -8.49 22.98
N SER A 144 -57.66 -9.33 21.98
CA SER A 144 -56.59 -9.66 21.01
C SER A 144 -57.05 -9.31 19.58
N VAL A 145 -56.03 -9.18 18.70
CA VAL A 145 -56.38 -8.88 17.30
C VAL A 145 -55.74 -9.96 16.41
N ARG A 146 -56.65 -10.68 15.64
CA ARG A 146 -56.13 -11.67 14.66
C ARG A 146 -55.89 -11.02 13.30
N LEU A 147 -54.59 -11.21 12.88
CA LEU A 147 -54.23 -10.75 11.50
C LEU A 147 -54.31 -11.91 10.51
N THR A 148 -55.17 -11.76 9.36
CA THR A 148 -55.30 -12.81 8.33
C THR A 148 -54.88 -12.23 6.97
N ASN A 149 -54.43 -13.09 6.08
CA ASN A 149 -53.96 -12.73 4.72
C ASN A 149 -52.59 -12.08 4.74
N LEU A 150 -51.75 -12.64 5.68
CA LEU A 150 -50.37 -12.11 5.65
C LEU A 150 -49.72 -12.38 4.30
N PRO A 151 -49.03 -11.32 3.71
CA PRO A 151 -48.53 -11.43 2.32
C PRO A 151 -47.49 -12.55 2.18
N ASN A 152 -47.54 -13.15 0.93
CA ASN A 152 -46.47 -14.12 0.62
C ASN A 152 -45.12 -13.42 0.43
N VAL A 153 -44.12 -13.95 1.21
CA VAL A 153 -42.77 -13.34 1.17
C VAL A 153 -42.06 -13.85 -0.08
N THR A 154 -41.78 -12.91 -1.18
CA THR A 154 -40.99 -13.32 -2.37
C THR A 154 -39.52 -12.87 -2.18
N GLY A 155 -38.53 -13.86 -2.52
CA GLY A 155 -37.10 -13.44 -2.43
C GLY A 155 -36.42 -14.11 -1.23
N SER A 156 -35.24 -13.60 -0.60
CA SER A 156 -34.31 -14.22 0.38
C SER A 156 -34.82 -13.95 1.81
N PHE A 157 -36.12 -13.60 2.07
CA PHE A 157 -36.60 -13.28 3.43
C PHE A 157 -37.27 -14.53 4.03
N ASN A 158 -37.06 -14.73 5.35
CA ASN A 158 -37.56 -16.00 5.91
C ASN A 158 -38.47 -15.75 7.12
N GLU A 159 -38.74 -14.37 7.48
CA GLU A 159 -39.57 -14.16 8.69
C GLU A 159 -40.31 -12.82 8.57
N TYR A 160 -41.67 -12.76 9.26
CA TYR A 160 -42.40 -11.48 9.45
C TYR A 160 -42.07 -10.86 10.82
N ARG A 161 -41.81 -9.59 10.71
CA ARG A 161 -41.94 -8.86 11.99
C ARG A 161 -43.15 -7.93 11.98
N ILE A 162 -44.01 -8.05 13.08
CA ILE A 162 -45.30 -7.34 13.08
C ILE A 162 -45.29 -6.33 14.25
N TYR A 163 -45.55 -5.08 13.77
CA TYR A 163 -45.54 -3.99 14.77
C TYR A 163 -46.95 -3.42 14.97
N ARG A 164 -47.18 -3.07 16.31
CA ARG A 164 -48.52 -2.54 16.63
C ARG A 164 -48.39 -1.20 17.36
N ARG A 165 -49.47 -0.37 17.22
CA ARG A 165 -49.56 0.87 18.02
C ARG A 165 -51.03 1.13 18.36
N LEU A 166 -51.28 1.67 19.57
CA LEU A 166 -52.65 2.08 19.98
C LEU A 166 -52.95 3.49 19.44
N ALA A 167 -53.78 3.58 18.48
CA ALA A 167 -53.98 4.80 17.68
C ALA A 167 -54.95 5.77 18.36
N ASP A 168 -55.77 5.39 19.33
CA ASP A 168 -56.83 6.24 19.91
C ASP A 168 -56.28 7.05 21.09
N GLN A 169 -55.16 6.86 21.74
CA GLN A 169 -54.74 7.55 22.98
C GLN A 169 -53.47 8.35 22.72
N ASN A 170 -52.75 8.13 21.42
CA ASN A 170 -51.56 8.93 21.10
C ASN A 170 -51.05 8.56 19.70
N PRO A 171 -51.61 9.10 18.63
CA PRO A 171 -51.24 8.80 17.23
C PRO A 171 -49.74 9.07 16.98
N ALA A 172 -48.99 9.70 17.97
CA ALA A 172 -47.56 10.02 17.80
C ALA A 172 -46.69 8.96 18.50
N GLN A 173 -47.31 7.90 19.05
CA GLN A 173 -46.54 6.86 19.74
C GLN A 173 -45.94 5.89 18.70
N ALA A 174 -44.66 5.51 18.97
CA ALA A 174 -43.93 4.63 18.04
C ALA A 174 -44.55 3.23 18.02
N PHE A 175 -44.46 2.55 16.78
CA PHE A 175 -44.94 1.14 16.68
C PHE A 175 -44.05 0.23 17.53
N VAL A 176 -44.72 -0.58 18.32
CA VAL A 176 -43.94 -1.56 19.11
C VAL A 176 -44.15 -2.97 18.54
N LEU A 177 -43.09 -3.74 18.81
CA LEU A 177 -43.13 -5.08 18.19
C LEU A 177 -44.19 -5.95 18.89
N ALA A 178 -45.12 -6.41 18.05
CA ALA A 178 -46.23 -7.24 18.57
C ALA A 178 -45.85 -8.73 18.50
N GLY A 179 -44.82 -9.09 17.60
CA GLY A 179 -44.35 -10.48 17.48
C GLY A 179 -43.80 -10.77 16.08
N THR A 180 -43.20 -12.03 15.98
CA THR A 180 -42.65 -12.43 14.66
C THR A 180 -43.36 -13.68 14.16
N ALA A 181 -43.43 -13.86 12.83
CA ALA A 181 -44.05 -15.05 12.22
C ALA A 181 -43.20 -15.52 11.03
N ASP A 182 -43.25 -16.84 10.82
CA ASP A 182 -42.52 -17.41 9.68
C ASP A 182 -43.07 -16.88 8.34
N ALA A 183 -42.16 -16.95 7.34
CA ALA A 183 -42.50 -16.36 6.03
C ALA A 183 -43.65 -17.14 5.35
N SER A 184 -43.96 -18.37 5.94
CA SER A 184 -45.06 -19.14 5.33
C SER A 184 -46.38 -18.90 6.08
N ALA A 185 -46.30 -18.12 7.14
CA ALA A 185 -47.51 -17.87 7.95
C ALA A 185 -48.55 -17.06 7.16
N THR A 186 -49.79 -17.55 7.26
CA THR A 186 -50.88 -16.81 6.54
C THR A 186 -51.74 -16.06 7.57
N GLU A 187 -51.49 -16.29 8.91
CA GLU A 187 -52.24 -15.56 9.96
C GLU A 187 -51.33 -15.36 11.18
N PHE A 188 -51.68 -14.26 12.02
CA PHE A 188 -50.94 -13.95 13.25
C PHE A 188 -51.92 -13.40 14.30
N LEU A 189 -51.82 -14.08 15.52
CA LEU A 189 -52.71 -13.58 16.58
C LEU A 189 -51.91 -12.71 17.57
N ASP A 190 -52.35 -11.45 17.70
CA ASP A 190 -51.73 -10.53 18.67
C ASP A 190 -52.51 -10.56 19.99
N THR A 191 -51.96 -11.14 21.07
CA THR A 191 -52.68 -11.33 22.35
C THR A 191 -52.30 -10.23 23.34
N GLY A 192 -51.40 -9.28 22.90
CA GLY A 192 -51.09 -8.16 23.82
C GLY A 192 -49.98 -8.53 24.78
N LEU A 193 -49.52 -9.88 24.72
CA LEU A 193 -48.39 -10.31 25.56
C LEU A 193 -47.07 -10.08 24.81
N LEU A 194 -46.25 -9.17 25.36
CA LEU A 194 -44.90 -8.90 24.79
C LEU A 194 -43.99 -10.10 25.01
N ILE A 195 -44.05 -11.23 24.20
CA ILE A 195 -43.32 -12.51 24.27
C ILE A 195 -42.25 -12.46 25.38
N PRO A 196 -42.29 -13.21 26.59
CA PRO A 196 -41.03 -13.58 27.25
C PRO A 196 -40.61 -15.01 26.89
N ASP A 197 -40.00 -15.23 25.70
CA ASP A 197 -39.21 -16.49 25.79
C ASP A 197 -38.11 -16.47 24.72
N ASP A 198 -37.33 -15.38 24.44
CA ASP A 198 -36.00 -15.55 23.80
C ASP A 198 -35.16 -14.30 24.05
N GLY A 199 -35.17 -13.68 25.30
CA GLY A 199 -34.10 -12.73 25.66
C GLY A 199 -34.09 -11.48 24.77
N VAL A 200 -35.18 -11.01 24.03
CA VAL A 200 -35.21 -9.68 23.38
C VAL A 200 -36.16 -8.78 24.18
N SER A 201 -35.57 -7.81 25.03
CA SER A 201 -36.25 -6.78 25.84
C SER A 201 -37.50 -6.23 25.14
N PRO A 202 -38.62 -6.02 25.84
CA PRO A 202 -40.00 -5.56 25.66
C PRO A 202 -40.07 -4.09 25.25
N SER A 203 -39.10 -3.59 24.30
CA SER A 203 -39.25 -2.16 23.96
C SER A 203 -38.72 -1.91 22.55
N GLU A 204 -38.85 -3.03 21.67
CA GLU A 204 -38.26 -2.69 20.36
C GLU A 204 -39.27 -1.90 19.51
N THR A 205 -39.05 -0.63 19.31
CA THR A 205 -39.89 0.30 18.53
C THR A 205 -39.41 0.30 17.06
N LEU A 206 -40.44 0.13 16.22
CA LEU A 206 -40.14 0.18 14.78
C LEU A 206 -39.31 1.41 14.42
N GLU A 207 -38.03 1.18 14.04
CA GLU A 207 -37.17 2.28 13.57
C GLU A 207 -37.43 2.54 12.07
N THR A 208 -37.87 3.76 11.68
CA THR A 208 -38.20 4.14 10.28
C THR A 208 -36.94 4.16 9.42
N ARG A 209 -35.72 3.70 10.04
CA ARG A 209 -34.45 3.64 9.28
C ARG A 209 -34.03 2.18 9.09
N GLN A 210 -33.83 1.72 7.82
CA GLN A 210 -33.26 0.39 7.55
C GLN A 210 -32.06 0.09 8.47
N SER A 211 -32.27 -0.66 9.56
CA SER A 211 -31.14 -1.08 10.43
C SER A 211 -30.41 -2.29 9.79
N ARG A 212 -29.30 -1.93 9.14
CA ARG A 212 -28.46 -3.03 8.62
C ARG A 212 -27.25 -3.25 9.54
N SER A 213 -27.17 -4.40 9.95
CA SER A 213 -25.91 -4.73 10.66
C SER A 213 -24.69 -4.53 9.75
N ARG A 214 -23.76 -3.59 10.16
CA ARG A 214 -22.49 -3.43 9.41
C ARG A 214 -21.56 -4.61 9.70
N LEU A 215 -21.09 -5.18 8.58
CA LEU A 215 -20.18 -6.36 8.70
C LEU A 215 -19.00 -6.04 9.62
N ASP A 216 -18.77 -4.57 9.95
CA ASP A 216 -17.68 -4.21 10.89
C ASP A 216 -18.05 -2.92 11.64
N GLY A 217 -17.56 -2.80 12.95
CA GLY A 217 -17.81 -1.62 13.82
C GLY A 217 -16.96 -0.41 13.40
N ARG A 218 -17.66 0.74 13.21
CA ARG A 218 -16.92 2.01 12.95
C ARG A 218 -17.17 2.97 14.12
N LEU A 219 -15.99 3.57 14.60
CA LEU A 219 -16.08 4.76 15.48
C LEU A 219 -15.71 6.03 14.72
N ALA A 220 -16.76 6.84 14.55
CA ALA A 220 -16.51 8.15 13.87
C ALA A 220 -16.61 9.28 14.90
N ILE A 221 -15.55 10.12 14.89
CA ILE A 221 -15.53 11.26 15.83
C ILE A 221 -15.56 12.57 15.04
N ASP A 222 -16.52 13.38 15.49
CA ASP A 222 -16.70 14.64 14.74
C ASP A 222 -15.65 15.69 15.15
N PRO A 223 -15.44 16.64 14.23
CA PRO A 223 -14.47 17.71 14.53
C PRO A 223 -14.83 18.47 15.81
N THR A 224 -13.81 18.90 16.61
CA THR A 224 -13.89 19.76 17.81
C THR A 224 -14.14 18.92 19.05
N ILE A 225 -14.23 17.63 18.73
CA ILE A 225 -14.44 16.78 19.93
C ILE A 225 -13.09 16.59 20.63
N ILE A 226 -13.27 16.76 22.07
CA ILE A 226 -12.07 16.49 22.91
C ILE A 226 -12.30 15.21 23.70
N VAL A 227 -11.30 14.36 23.52
CA VAL A 227 -11.40 13.08 24.25
C VAL A 227 -10.29 13.06 25.32
N LYS A 228 -10.78 12.93 26.60
CA LYS A 228 -9.80 12.89 27.71
C LYS A 228 -9.70 11.48 28.26
N LEU A 229 -8.36 11.07 28.39
CA LEU A 229 -8.17 9.62 28.66
C LEU A 229 -7.23 9.46 29.85
N ASP A 230 -7.51 8.35 30.67
CA ASP A 230 -6.65 7.99 31.81
C ASP A 230 -6.44 6.47 31.85
N GLY A 231 -5.26 6.10 31.53
CA GLY A 231 -4.89 4.66 31.58
C GLY A 231 -5.75 3.81 30.62
N SER A 232 -6.47 4.55 29.64
CA SER A 232 -7.31 3.79 28.68
C SER A 232 -6.61 3.71 27.32
N ARG A 233 -7.25 2.79 26.41
CA ARG A 233 -6.74 2.72 25.03
C ARG A 233 -7.90 2.54 24.05
N LEU A 234 -7.60 3.04 22.88
CA LEU A 234 -8.54 2.73 21.77
C LEU A 234 -7.99 1.60 20.90
N GLU A 235 -8.92 0.61 20.74
CA GLU A 235 -8.41 -0.56 20.00
C GLU A 235 -9.37 -0.94 18.88
N LEU A 236 -8.74 -0.92 17.68
CA LEU A 236 -9.51 -1.40 16.51
C LEU A 236 -9.18 -2.88 16.25
N GLY A 237 -10.27 -3.71 16.52
CA GLY A 237 -10.08 -5.16 16.26
C GLY A 237 -10.13 -5.49 14.77
N LEU A 238 -10.23 -6.66 14.41
CA LEU A 238 -10.21 -7.09 13.00
C LEU A 238 -11.36 -6.42 12.22
N GLY A 239 -10.90 -5.64 11.16
CA GLY A 239 -11.88 -5.08 10.21
C GLY A 239 -12.53 -3.81 10.76
N GLY A 240 -12.18 -3.41 12.11
CA GLY A 240 -12.78 -2.18 12.68
C GLY A 240 -12.27 -0.92 11.97
N GLU A 241 -13.06 0.14 12.17
CA GLU A 241 -12.67 1.40 11.50
C GLU A 241 -12.77 2.56 12.50
N LEU A 242 -11.63 3.31 12.51
CA LEU A 242 -11.68 4.60 13.24
C LEU A 242 -11.58 5.76 12.24
N MET A 243 -12.62 6.59 12.37
CA MET A 243 -12.61 7.79 11.50
C MET A 243 -12.58 9.04 12.39
N ALA A 244 -11.39 9.67 12.41
CA ALA A 244 -11.20 10.94 13.14
C ALA A 244 -10.60 12.00 12.22
N GLU A 245 -11.49 12.57 11.41
CA GLU A 245 -11.03 13.58 10.42
C GLU A 245 -11.60 14.96 10.77
N GLY A 246 -10.67 15.82 11.46
CA GLY A 246 -11.04 17.22 11.75
C GLY A 246 -10.72 18.17 10.60
N VAL A 247 -10.88 19.44 10.85
CA VAL A 247 -10.52 20.47 9.84
C VAL A 247 -9.60 21.49 10.52
N ASP A 248 -8.88 22.15 9.76
CA ASP A 248 -7.94 23.15 10.32
C ASP A 248 -8.68 24.14 11.23
N GLY A 249 -8.17 24.26 12.47
CA GLY A 249 -8.81 25.16 13.46
C GLY A 249 -9.87 24.44 14.29
N GLN A 250 -10.27 23.32 13.80
CA GLN A 250 -11.26 22.51 14.55
C GLN A 250 -10.76 21.06 14.64
N GLU A 251 -9.73 21.00 15.41
CA GLU A 251 -9.07 19.67 15.47
C GLU A 251 -9.84 18.76 16.45
N ILE A 252 -9.72 17.48 16.16
CA ILE A 252 -10.10 16.49 17.19
C ILE A 252 -8.90 16.24 18.12
N VAL A 253 -9.28 16.26 19.47
CA VAL A 253 -8.14 16.23 20.40
C VAL A 253 -8.28 14.99 21.28
N PHE A 254 -7.19 14.11 21.19
CA PHE A 254 -7.01 13.04 22.19
C PHE A 254 -5.89 13.42 23.17
N THR A 255 -6.32 13.45 24.48
CA THR A 255 -5.28 13.92 25.42
C THR A 255 -5.54 13.33 26.81
N SER A 256 -4.62 13.51 27.68
CA SER A 256 -4.74 13.01 29.07
C SER A 256 -5.87 13.73 29.82
N LEU A 257 -6.41 12.92 30.79
CA LEU A 257 -7.43 13.52 31.67
C LEU A 257 -6.84 14.69 32.46
N LEU A 258 -5.51 14.75 32.61
CA LEU A 258 -4.84 15.79 33.43
C LEU A 258 -4.39 16.96 32.57
N ASP A 259 -4.66 16.87 31.28
CA ASP A 259 -4.26 17.99 30.38
C ASP A 259 -5.28 19.13 30.44
N ASP A 260 -4.73 20.32 30.94
CA ASP A 260 -5.67 21.45 31.14
C ASP A 260 -5.63 22.41 29.95
N ARG A 261 -4.87 22.11 28.84
CA ARG A 261 -4.83 22.97 27.64
C ARG A 261 -6.13 22.87 26.83
N TYR A 262 -6.82 21.64 27.04
CA TYR A 262 -8.04 21.48 26.21
C TYR A 262 -9.25 21.23 27.11
N GLY A 263 -10.39 21.92 26.93
CA GLY A 263 -11.67 21.78 27.67
C GLY A 263 -12.82 22.42 26.88
N THR A 264 -14.08 21.93 27.30
CA THR A 264 -15.26 22.57 26.67
C THR A 264 -16.16 23.15 27.76
N GLY A 265 -16.85 24.29 27.41
CA GLY A 265 -17.89 24.83 28.32
C GLY A 265 -17.28 25.49 29.56
N GLY A 266 -15.88 25.95 29.45
CA GLY A 266 -15.24 26.70 30.55
C GLY A 266 -14.55 25.78 31.55
N THR A 267 -14.74 24.43 31.33
CA THR A 267 -14.08 23.49 32.27
C THR A 267 -12.88 22.84 31.56
N PHE A 268 -11.64 23.15 32.05
CA PHE A 268 -10.40 22.61 31.43
C PHE A 268 -9.73 21.62 32.38
N ASN A 269 -9.98 21.83 33.65
CA ASN A 269 -9.50 20.83 34.64
C ASN A 269 -10.63 19.86 35.01
N THR A 270 -10.68 18.71 34.18
CA THR A 270 -11.82 17.77 34.29
C THR A 270 -11.68 16.91 35.55
N SER A 271 -10.48 16.77 36.09
CA SER A 271 -10.27 15.88 37.26
C SER A 271 -10.28 16.69 38.56
N SER A 272 -10.38 18.13 38.48
CA SER A 272 -10.39 19.04 39.65
C SER A 272 -9.22 18.74 40.59
N ASN A 273 -8.07 18.30 40.01
CA ASN A 273 -6.87 18.11 40.86
C ASN A 273 -5.72 18.97 40.32
N GLU A 274 -4.54 19.00 41.13
CA GLU A 274 -3.40 19.87 40.72
C GLU A 274 -2.35 19.05 39.95
N ASN A 275 -2.73 17.79 39.64
CA ASN A 275 -1.79 16.97 38.86
C ASN A 275 -1.64 17.47 37.42
N ILE A 276 -0.32 17.29 36.91
CA ILE A 276 -0.10 17.78 35.52
C ILE A 276 0.14 16.57 34.61
N ALA A 277 -0.24 16.80 33.40
CA ALA A 277 -0.18 15.67 32.44
C ALA A 277 1.26 15.23 32.21
N ASP A 278 1.40 13.85 32.16
CA ASP A 278 2.72 13.28 31.81
C ASP A 278 2.60 12.35 30.60
N ALA A 279 3.81 12.27 29.93
CA ALA A 279 3.85 11.33 28.78
C ALA A 279 3.46 9.90 29.24
N GLY A 280 2.54 9.28 28.48
CA GLY A 280 2.16 7.88 28.79
C GLY A 280 0.96 7.82 29.72
N ASP A 281 0.30 8.90 29.92
CA ASP A 281 -0.87 8.89 30.84
C ASP A 281 -1.99 8.00 30.31
N TRP A 282 -2.04 7.78 28.97
CA TRP A 282 -2.96 6.77 28.40
C TRP A 282 -2.22 5.96 27.32
N GLY A 283 -2.91 4.79 26.92
CA GLY A 283 -2.21 3.80 26.07
C GLY A 283 -2.04 4.28 24.63
N GLY A 284 -2.92 4.76 23.94
CA GLY A 284 -2.85 5.18 22.52
C GLY A 284 -3.92 4.47 21.69
N VAL A 285 -3.66 4.51 20.38
CA VAL A 285 -4.61 3.90 19.43
C VAL A 285 -3.92 2.69 18.79
N PHE A 286 -4.57 1.54 18.99
CA PHE A 286 -4.07 0.31 18.34
C PHE A 286 -4.96 -0.08 17.16
N ALA A 287 -4.33 -0.04 15.96
CA ALA A 287 -5.06 -0.50 14.76
C ALA A 287 -4.58 -1.91 14.38
N GLY A 288 -5.48 -2.87 14.68
CA GLY A 288 -5.14 -4.30 14.46
C GLY A 288 -5.29 -4.72 12.99
N HIS A 289 -5.13 -5.96 12.72
CA HIS A 289 -5.06 -6.48 11.34
C HIS A 289 -6.36 -6.19 10.58
N PHE A 290 -6.22 -5.72 9.32
CA PHE A 290 -7.31 -5.47 8.36
C PHE A 290 -8.21 -4.33 8.83
N SER A 291 -7.70 -3.68 9.83
CA SER A 291 -8.52 -2.52 10.26
C SER A 291 -8.18 -1.29 9.41
N ARG A 292 -9.08 -0.29 9.54
CA ARG A 292 -8.86 0.94 8.75
C ARG A 292 -8.88 2.14 9.70
N LEU A 293 -7.78 2.94 9.54
CA LEU A 293 -7.67 4.15 10.37
C LEU A 293 -7.46 5.38 9.49
N SER A 294 -8.38 6.36 9.69
CA SER A 294 -8.21 7.65 8.99
C SER A 294 -8.22 8.79 10.02
N MET A 295 -7.05 9.49 10.10
CA MET A 295 -6.92 10.65 11.00
C MET A 295 -6.40 11.86 10.23
N ASP A 296 -7.08 12.87 10.46
CA ASP A 296 -6.69 14.13 9.81
C ASP A 296 -7.06 15.31 10.73
N HIS A 297 -5.99 16.25 10.82
CA HIS A 297 -6.18 17.41 11.71
C HIS A 297 -6.63 16.96 13.09
N THR A 298 -5.80 16.09 13.66
CA THR A 298 -6.02 15.63 15.05
C THR A 298 -4.81 16.03 15.91
N VAL A 299 -5.13 16.09 17.25
CA VAL A 299 -4.03 16.25 18.22
C VAL A 299 -3.94 14.99 19.09
N MET A 300 -2.71 14.43 19.04
CA MET A 300 -2.46 13.24 19.91
C MET A 300 -1.39 13.62 20.94
N ALA A 301 -1.90 13.69 22.26
CA ALA A 301 -0.93 14.18 23.28
C ALA A 301 -0.98 13.28 24.51
N TYR A 302 0.28 13.12 25.07
CA TYR A 302 0.49 12.44 26.37
C TYR A 302 0.05 10.98 26.29
N GLY A 303 0.05 10.33 25.08
CA GLY A 303 -0.26 8.89 24.91
C GLY A 303 1.01 8.04 24.99
N GLY A 304 0.91 6.67 24.72
CA GLY A 304 2.12 5.79 24.69
C GLY A 304 2.44 5.24 26.08
N GLY A 305 1.41 4.77 26.85
CA GLY A 305 1.66 4.35 28.26
C GLY A 305 1.08 2.95 28.51
N VAL A 306 1.03 2.53 29.69
CA VAL A 306 0.65 1.17 30.11
C VAL A 306 -0.87 1.14 30.40
N THR A 307 -1.51 0.12 29.82
CA THR A 307 -2.96 -0.01 30.04
C THR A 307 -3.27 -1.45 30.45
N ARG A 308 -4.45 -1.51 31.08
CA ARG A 308 -4.86 -2.87 31.50
C ARG A 308 -5.24 -3.73 30.29
N VAL A 309 -4.70 -5.01 30.27
CA VAL A 309 -5.09 -6.04 29.27
C VAL A 309 -5.48 -7.32 30.02
N GLU A 310 -5.98 -8.34 29.21
CA GLU A 310 -6.49 -9.57 29.86
C GLU A 310 -5.46 -10.14 30.85
N GLY A 311 -5.81 -9.94 32.21
CA GLY A 311 -5.06 -10.68 33.26
C GLY A 311 -3.69 -10.07 33.53
N ASN A 312 -3.37 -8.80 32.87
CA ASN A 312 -2.06 -8.15 33.10
C ASN A 312 -2.09 -6.72 32.56
N PHE A 313 -0.91 -6.08 32.62
CA PHE A 313 -0.72 -4.73 32.04
C PHE A 313 0.34 -4.80 30.93
N ASN A 314 -0.07 -4.05 29.86
CA ASN A 314 0.93 -3.93 28.78
C ASN A 314 0.97 -2.48 28.27
N ALA A 315 2.15 -2.23 27.62
CA ALA A 315 2.32 -0.83 27.11
C ALA A 315 1.99 -0.78 25.62
N PHE A 316 1.57 0.38 25.24
CA PHE A 316 1.22 0.62 23.82
C PHE A 316 1.79 1.97 23.39
N ASN A 317 2.18 2.00 22.08
CA ASN A 317 2.61 3.31 21.54
C ASN A 317 1.42 4.25 21.32
N THR A 318 1.79 5.49 21.12
CA THR A 318 0.67 6.44 20.90
C THR A 318 -0.19 6.00 19.70
N LEU A 319 0.51 5.56 18.63
CA LEU A 319 -0.22 4.98 17.49
C LEU A 319 0.50 3.72 17.00
N GLU A 320 -0.31 2.64 16.95
CA GLU A 320 0.24 1.39 16.40
C GLU A 320 -0.57 0.94 15.19
N ILE A 321 0.22 0.57 14.18
CA ILE A 321 -0.43 0.14 12.93
C ILE A 321 0.10 -1.27 12.58
N HIS A 322 -0.82 -2.21 12.79
CA HIS A 322 -0.44 -3.62 12.50
C HIS A 322 -1.25 -4.15 11.32
N GLN A 323 -0.48 -4.28 10.15
CA GLN A 323 -1.15 -4.81 8.93
C GLN A 323 -2.50 -4.14 8.73
N ALA A 324 -2.53 -2.93 9.12
CA ALA A 324 -3.77 -2.15 8.92
C ALA A 324 -3.57 -1.12 7.80
N GLU A 325 -4.80 -0.67 7.26
CA GLU A 325 -4.75 0.50 6.36
C GLU A 325 -4.93 1.81 7.15
N ALA A 326 -3.84 2.66 6.96
CA ALA A 326 -3.93 3.87 7.81
C ALA A 326 -3.51 5.10 7.01
N ARG A 327 -4.38 6.08 7.28
CA ARG A 327 -4.00 7.42 6.76
C ARG A 327 -3.96 8.40 7.94
N VAL A 328 -2.74 8.98 8.12
CA VAL A 328 -2.55 10.00 9.16
C VAL A 328 -2.01 11.29 8.53
N ALA A 329 -2.92 12.27 8.62
CA ALA A 329 -2.54 13.48 7.86
C ALA A 329 -2.81 14.72 8.73
N HIS A 330 -1.82 15.70 8.66
CA HIS A 330 -1.98 17.02 9.31
C HIS A 330 -2.33 16.86 10.78
N THR A 331 -1.67 15.95 11.37
CA THR A 331 -1.94 15.66 12.80
C THR A 331 -0.73 16.03 13.64
N LEU A 332 -1.08 16.51 14.85
CA LEU A 332 0.00 16.87 15.80
C LEU A 332 0.17 15.78 16.86
N PHE A 333 1.45 15.28 16.89
CA PHE A 333 1.84 14.38 17.99
C PHE A 333 2.81 15.11 18.94
N GLU A 334 2.41 15.14 20.34
CA GLU A 334 3.35 15.84 21.24
C GLU A 334 3.22 15.26 22.66
N PHE A 335 4.36 15.30 23.28
CA PHE A 335 4.48 14.90 24.70
C PHE A 335 4.03 13.46 24.90
N ASN A 336 4.39 12.63 23.94
CA ASN A 336 3.96 11.21 24.04
C ASN A 336 5.11 10.36 24.61
N GLY A 337 4.70 9.27 25.26
CA GLY A 337 5.70 8.31 25.80
C GLY A 337 6.17 7.31 24.75
N ASP A 338 7.05 6.35 25.12
CA ASP A 338 7.78 5.52 24.14
C ASP A 338 7.07 4.18 23.92
N GLY A 339 5.94 3.98 24.70
CA GLY A 339 5.09 2.81 24.38
C GLY A 339 5.72 1.51 24.88
N LEU A 340 6.76 1.67 25.74
CA LEU A 340 7.36 0.45 26.34
C LEU A 340 7.12 0.49 27.85
N GLY A 341 7.18 -0.79 28.47
CA GLY A 341 7.00 -0.94 29.94
C GLY A 341 5.94 -2.02 30.23
N ALA A 342 5.88 -2.37 31.55
CA ALA A 342 4.83 -3.25 32.11
C ALA A 342 5.35 -4.69 32.19
N GLN A 343 4.63 -5.66 32.91
CA GLN A 343 5.13 -7.02 33.25
C GLN A 343 4.49 -8.06 32.35
N GLY A 344 3.66 -7.62 31.34
CA GLY A 344 2.94 -8.62 30.51
C GLY A 344 3.87 -9.21 29.45
N PRO A 345 3.44 -10.40 28.80
CA PRO A 345 4.28 -11.04 27.78
C PRO A 345 4.49 -10.13 26.55
N VAL A 346 5.53 -10.46 25.77
CA VAL A 346 5.91 -9.62 24.61
C VAL A 346 4.83 -9.73 23.53
N THR A 347 4.09 -10.83 23.48
CA THR A 347 3.09 -11.04 22.41
C THR A 347 1.79 -10.31 22.76
N ARG A 348 1.64 -9.76 23.82
CA ARG A 348 0.52 -8.93 24.28
C ARG A 348 -0.82 -9.53 23.86
N PHE A 349 -0.90 -10.96 24.14
CA PHE A 349 -2.14 -11.74 23.94
C PHE A 349 -2.66 -11.59 22.51
N GLY A 350 -1.72 -11.64 21.54
CA GLY A 350 -2.15 -11.70 20.13
C GLY A 350 -2.04 -10.33 19.44
N ARG A 351 -1.47 -9.34 20.17
CA ARG A 351 -1.40 -7.99 19.53
C ARG A 351 0.00 -7.75 18.96
N GLY A 352 0.81 -8.74 19.23
CA GLY A 352 2.18 -8.63 18.68
C GLY A 352 3.08 -7.73 19.54
N PHE A 353 4.36 -7.74 19.18
CA PHE A 353 5.32 -6.91 19.95
C PHE A 353 5.31 -5.46 19.45
N ASN A 354 5.79 -4.61 20.31
CA ASN A 354 6.07 -3.23 19.87
C ASN A 354 7.47 -2.80 20.33
N GLU A 355 7.98 -1.71 19.79
CA GLU A 355 9.25 -1.10 20.22
C GLU A 355 9.04 0.41 20.40
N ALA A 356 10.10 0.98 21.03
CA ALA A 356 9.92 2.41 21.39
C ALA A 356 9.66 3.26 20.14
N SER A 357 8.51 4.06 20.16
CA SER A 357 8.16 4.95 19.03
C SER A 357 6.82 5.64 19.32
N VAL A 358 6.66 6.79 18.69
CA VAL A 358 5.32 7.43 18.74
C VAL A 358 4.37 6.72 17.76
N ILE A 359 4.85 6.56 16.53
CA ILE A 359 4.07 5.79 15.53
C ILE A 359 4.82 4.50 15.23
N PHE A 360 4.17 3.43 15.61
CA PHE A 360 4.79 2.10 15.38
C PHE A 360 4.06 1.34 14.27
N VAL A 361 4.93 0.92 13.25
CA VAL A 361 4.30 0.26 12.09
C VAL A 361 4.89 -1.15 11.98
N ARG A 362 3.89 -2.07 11.64
CA ARG A 362 4.32 -3.47 11.47
C ARG A 362 3.51 -4.11 10.34
N GLY A 363 4.34 -4.46 9.31
CA GLY A 363 3.71 -5.19 8.18
C GLY A 363 2.61 -4.38 7.49
N ALA A 364 2.75 -3.01 7.59
CA ALA A 364 1.71 -2.17 6.91
C ALA A 364 2.42 -1.06 6.12
N GLN A 365 1.63 -0.46 5.11
CA GLN A 365 2.17 0.65 4.29
C GLN A 365 1.24 1.87 4.41
N PRO A 366 1.38 2.58 5.62
CA PRO A 366 0.46 3.70 5.85
C PRO A 366 0.86 4.94 5.05
N VAL A 367 -0.21 5.84 5.02
CA VAL A 367 0.05 7.20 4.52
C VAL A 367 0.22 8.13 5.72
N ILE A 368 1.46 8.67 5.84
CA ILE A 368 1.77 9.64 6.91
C ILE A 368 2.29 10.94 6.27
N MET A 369 1.36 11.92 6.42
CA MET A 369 1.76 13.13 5.66
C MET A 369 1.32 14.39 6.41
N GLY A 370 2.25 15.38 6.24
CA GLY A 370 1.92 16.75 6.74
C GLY A 370 1.72 16.75 8.26
N ASN A 371 2.31 15.79 8.92
CA ASN A 371 2.14 15.80 10.40
C ASN A 371 3.27 16.59 11.05
N THR A 372 2.89 17.11 12.25
CA THR A 372 3.95 17.64 13.15
C THR A 372 4.16 16.69 14.33
N ILE A 373 5.42 16.17 14.40
CA ILE A 373 5.75 15.25 15.50
C ILE A 373 6.89 15.86 16.33
N ARG A 374 6.51 16.22 17.61
CA ARG A 374 7.53 16.97 18.38
C ARG A 374 7.35 16.71 19.87
N ASP A 375 8.46 16.89 20.56
CA ASP A 375 8.52 16.91 22.04
C ASP A 375 7.99 15.60 22.62
N ASN A 376 8.40 14.56 21.91
CA ASN A 376 8.01 13.23 22.45
C ASN A 376 9.21 12.55 23.10
N GLU A 377 8.94 11.74 24.13
CA GLU A 377 10.03 10.96 24.74
C GLU A 377 10.19 9.60 24.05
N ALA A 378 10.20 9.61 22.74
CA ALA A 378 10.31 8.39 21.91
C ALA A 378 10.73 8.79 20.48
N PRO A 379 11.25 7.75 19.73
CA PRO A 379 11.44 8.03 18.31
C PRO A 379 10.12 8.37 17.60
N ALA A 380 10.31 9.21 16.54
CA ALA A 380 9.09 9.73 15.89
C ALA A 380 8.32 8.58 15.23
N MET A 381 9.07 7.70 14.57
CA MET A 381 8.39 6.60 13.85
C MET A 381 9.30 5.37 13.83
N SER A 382 8.63 4.24 13.73
CA SER A 382 9.37 2.98 13.55
C SER A 382 8.62 2.09 12.57
N ILE A 383 9.51 1.43 11.76
CA ILE A 383 8.87 0.59 10.72
C ILE A 383 9.84 -0.55 10.37
N ASN A 384 9.21 -1.70 10.01
CA ASN A 384 10.17 -2.78 9.66
C ASN A 384 10.56 -2.68 8.17
N VAL A 385 11.77 -3.24 7.85
CA VAL A 385 12.39 -3.05 6.52
C VAL A 385 11.51 -3.67 5.43
N ASN A 386 10.74 -4.69 5.81
CA ASN A 386 9.92 -5.37 4.78
C ASN A 386 8.62 -4.61 4.53
N ALA A 387 8.32 -3.63 5.41
CA ALA A 387 7.14 -2.77 5.15
C ALA A 387 7.48 -1.66 4.16
N LEU A 388 8.82 -1.37 3.93
CA LEU A 388 9.23 -0.45 2.84
C LEU A 388 9.34 -1.21 1.51
N ASN A 389 8.21 -1.80 1.12
CA ASN A 389 8.27 -2.72 -0.04
C ASN A 389 7.95 -1.96 -1.35
N SER A 390 7.91 -2.66 -2.48
CA SER A 390 7.91 -2.02 -3.82
C SER A 390 6.47 -1.77 -4.29
N ASP A 391 5.54 -2.07 -3.43
CA ASP A 391 4.15 -1.77 -3.84
C ASP A 391 3.92 -0.26 -3.95
N LEU A 392 3.18 0.09 -4.97
CA LEU A 392 2.88 1.53 -5.15
C LEU A 392 1.71 1.94 -4.25
N ARG A 393 2.11 2.89 -3.43
CA ARG A 393 1.05 3.39 -2.54
C ARG A 393 0.79 4.88 -2.79
N ARG A 394 -0.56 5.19 -2.85
CA ARG A 394 -0.91 6.61 -3.01
C ARG A 394 -1.81 7.05 -1.85
N ASP A 395 -1.86 8.34 -1.78
CA ASP A 395 -2.79 8.85 -0.74
C ASP A 395 -4.25 8.66 -1.17
N THR A 396 -5.03 7.99 -0.27
CA THR A 396 -6.45 7.67 -0.61
C THR A 396 -7.34 8.88 -0.32
N GLY A 397 -6.87 9.87 0.33
CA GLY A 397 -7.67 11.08 0.64
C GLY A 397 -8.57 10.86 1.85
N ARG A 398 -9.24 11.94 2.18
CA ARG A 398 -10.20 11.88 3.31
C ARG A 398 -11.42 11.01 2.98
N GLN A 399 -12.00 10.51 4.16
CA GLN A 399 -13.23 9.70 3.95
C GLN A 399 -14.48 10.51 4.25
N SER A 400 -14.22 11.73 4.79
CA SER A 400 -15.36 12.64 4.99
C SER A 400 -15.07 13.98 4.28
N GLY A 401 -16.14 14.59 3.81
CA GLY A 401 -15.94 15.90 3.16
C GLY A 401 -15.17 15.76 1.82
N GLU A 402 -14.35 16.94 1.46
CA GLU A 402 -13.53 16.87 0.23
C GLU A 402 -12.41 15.83 0.35
N ILE A 403 -12.08 15.12 -0.76
CA ILE A 403 -11.15 13.97 -0.78
C ILE A 403 -9.75 14.44 -0.35
N ASP A 404 -9.44 15.72 -0.59
CA ASP A 404 -8.15 16.34 -0.22
C ASP A 404 -6.99 15.34 -0.35
N ARG A 405 -6.81 14.74 -1.44
CA ARG A 405 -5.73 13.74 -1.68
C ARG A 405 -4.48 14.45 -2.22
N LEU A 406 -3.32 13.81 -1.82
CA LEU A 406 -2.05 14.33 -2.34
C LEU A 406 -1.87 13.97 -3.83
N GLU A 407 -1.56 15.06 -4.69
CA GLU A 407 -1.41 14.80 -6.14
C GLU A 407 0.08 14.64 -6.50
N GLY A 408 0.31 13.71 -7.51
CA GLY A 408 1.68 13.74 -8.11
C GLY A 408 2.55 12.63 -7.52
N TYR A 409 2.13 11.86 -6.47
CA TYR A 409 3.02 10.86 -5.86
C TYR A 409 2.43 9.46 -6.08
N ARG A 410 1.99 9.29 -7.26
CA ARG A 410 1.38 7.97 -7.58
C ARG A 410 2.47 6.93 -7.84
N ASP A 411 3.78 7.36 -7.84
CA ASP A 411 4.88 6.40 -8.08
C ASP A 411 5.57 6.03 -6.76
N ASN A 412 4.98 6.47 -5.56
CA ASN A 412 5.59 6.13 -4.27
C ASN A 412 5.52 4.61 -4.01
N GLN A 413 6.65 4.09 -3.57
CA GLN A 413 6.67 2.65 -3.22
C GLN A 413 6.77 2.49 -1.69
N GLY A 414 5.95 1.48 -1.18
CA GLY A 414 5.87 1.31 0.28
C GLY A 414 5.03 2.41 0.94
N PRO A 415 5.24 2.59 2.26
CA PRO A 415 4.47 3.66 2.91
C PRO A 415 4.76 5.04 2.30
N LEU A 416 3.62 5.83 2.25
CA LEU A 416 3.81 7.24 1.79
C LEU A 416 4.08 8.16 2.99
N ILE A 417 5.36 8.65 3.03
CA ILE A 417 5.77 9.56 4.13
C ILE A 417 6.28 10.86 3.50
N LEU A 418 5.49 11.79 3.85
CA LEU A 418 5.85 13.02 3.13
C LEU A 418 5.43 14.24 3.95
N ASP A 419 6.26 15.27 3.89
CA ASP A 419 5.98 16.63 4.40
C ASP A 419 5.66 16.58 5.89
N ASN A 420 6.30 15.70 6.57
CA ASN A 420 6.17 15.75 8.04
C ASN A 420 7.23 16.67 8.64
N ARG A 421 6.78 17.36 9.67
CA ARG A 421 7.73 18.21 10.41
C ARG A 421 8.05 17.56 11.76
N ILE A 422 9.40 17.28 11.90
CA ILE A 422 9.75 16.44 13.06
C ILE A 422 10.85 17.14 13.86
N GLY A 423 10.51 17.25 15.18
CA GLY A 423 11.55 17.91 16.00
C GLY A 423 11.39 17.53 17.48
N ASN A 424 12.58 17.55 18.16
CA ASN A 424 12.68 17.35 19.61
C ASN A 424 12.05 16.03 20.06
N ASN A 425 12.30 14.97 19.30
CA ASN A 425 12.02 13.59 19.74
C ASN A 425 13.33 12.88 20.07
N ASP A 426 13.20 11.66 20.69
CA ASP A 426 14.46 10.92 20.91
C ASP A 426 15.25 10.74 19.61
N ILE A 427 14.48 10.32 18.56
CA ILE A 427 15.04 10.28 17.18
C ILE A 427 14.10 11.00 16.22
N ASN A 428 14.68 11.99 15.59
CA ASN A 428 13.90 12.75 14.60
C ASN A 428 14.02 12.15 13.19
N GLY A 429 13.45 10.96 13.03
CA GLY A 429 13.44 10.23 11.75
C GLY A 429 12.59 8.95 11.89
N ILE A 430 12.85 8.14 10.86
CA ILE A 430 12.15 6.84 10.91
C ILE A 430 13.18 5.76 11.24
N VAL A 431 12.88 5.15 12.36
CA VAL A 431 13.76 4.01 12.69
C VAL A 431 13.31 2.76 11.91
N VAL A 432 14.25 2.29 11.11
CA VAL A 432 13.95 1.10 10.28
C VAL A 432 14.54 -0.13 11.01
N ARG A 433 13.63 -0.92 11.34
CA ARG A 433 14.10 -2.10 12.08
C ARG A 433 14.69 -3.14 11.13
N GLY A 434 16.00 -3.53 11.50
CA GLY A 434 16.75 -4.48 10.63
C GLY A 434 16.20 -5.91 10.76
N GLN A 435 16.08 -6.58 9.61
CA GLN A 435 15.73 -8.01 9.50
C GLN A 435 16.16 -8.54 8.13
N THR A 436 15.97 -9.83 7.97
CA THR A 436 16.20 -10.37 6.61
C THR A 436 15.07 -9.93 5.66
N VAL A 437 15.50 -9.40 4.55
CA VAL A 437 14.53 -8.89 3.58
C VAL A 437 13.86 -10.07 2.85
N THR A 438 12.57 -10.12 2.92
CA THR A 438 11.85 -11.26 2.31
C THR A 438 11.02 -10.79 1.11
N THR A 439 10.94 -9.52 0.87
CA THR A 439 10.31 -8.91 -0.32
C THR A 439 11.22 -7.79 -0.85
N GLU A 440 10.82 -7.30 -2.10
CA GLU A 440 11.64 -6.15 -2.57
C GLU A 440 11.35 -4.90 -1.72
N SER A 441 12.41 -4.50 -1.02
CA SER A 441 12.31 -3.26 -0.21
C SER A 441 12.90 -2.06 -0.97
N VAL A 442 12.05 -0.99 -1.04
CA VAL A 442 12.51 0.21 -1.78
C VAL A 442 12.38 1.43 -0.85
N TRP A 443 13.55 2.05 -0.70
CA TRP A 443 13.54 3.31 0.08
C TRP A 443 13.63 4.51 -0.87
N ASP A 444 12.55 5.32 -0.85
CA ASP A 444 12.58 6.46 -1.81
C ASP A 444 12.02 7.71 -1.11
N ASP A 445 11.79 7.59 0.17
CA ASP A 445 11.29 8.80 0.89
C ASP A 445 12.47 9.70 1.26
N THR A 446 12.67 10.85 0.42
CA THR A 446 13.90 11.67 0.55
C THR A 446 13.66 12.82 1.53
N ASP A 447 12.46 12.94 2.06
CA ASP A 447 12.22 14.10 2.95
C ASP A 447 12.19 13.63 4.41
N ILE A 448 12.76 12.50 4.67
CA ILE A 448 12.89 12.05 6.08
C ILE A 448 14.14 11.17 6.17
N VAL A 449 14.76 11.22 7.39
CA VAL A 449 15.98 10.39 7.59
C VAL A 449 15.55 8.98 8.03
N HIS A 450 16.15 7.97 7.29
CA HIS A 450 15.99 6.57 7.75
C HIS A 450 17.14 6.19 8.70
N VAL A 451 16.70 5.62 9.87
CA VAL A 451 17.73 5.31 10.90
C VAL A 451 17.69 3.80 11.16
N VAL A 452 18.83 3.19 11.06
CA VAL A 452 18.93 1.75 11.35
C VAL A 452 19.80 1.57 12.60
N LEU A 453 19.15 0.86 13.58
CA LEU A 453 19.89 0.76 14.85
C LEU A 453 20.12 -0.72 15.19
N ASP A 454 21.27 -1.09 15.56
CA ASP A 454 21.64 -2.29 16.33
C ASP A 454 21.49 -3.55 15.47
N ASP A 455 20.40 -3.58 14.59
CA ASP A 455 20.20 -4.82 13.82
C ASP A 455 20.65 -4.65 12.37
N MET A 456 21.34 -5.81 11.95
CA MET A 456 21.81 -5.83 10.55
C MET A 456 20.65 -6.16 9.60
N ILE A 457 20.75 -5.56 8.40
CA ILE A 457 19.78 -5.95 7.33
C ILE A 457 20.46 -6.95 6.38
N TYR A 458 19.79 -8.11 6.31
CA TYR A 458 20.31 -9.15 5.39
C TYR A 458 19.40 -9.27 4.16
N VAL A 459 20.14 -9.29 3.04
CA VAL A 459 19.40 -9.52 1.78
C VAL A 459 19.85 -10.88 1.22
N SER A 460 18.87 -11.86 1.32
CA SER A 460 19.25 -13.24 0.92
C SER A 460 18.93 -13.48 -0.56
N ASP A 461 18.90 -14.77 -0.93
CA ASP A 461 18.73 -15.15 -2.35
C ASP A 461 17.37 -14.65 -2.88
N PHE A 462 17.60 -14.27 -4.20
CA PHE A 462 16.39 -13.83 -4.92
C PHE A 462 15.44 -15.01 -5.15
N HIS A 463 14.22 -14.90 -4.68
CA HIS A 463 13.20 -15.90 -5.06
C HIS A 463 12.23 -15.31 -6.08
N THR A 464 11.19 -14.64 -5.71
CA THR A 464 10.27 -14.01 -6.68
C THR A 464 10.38 -12.48 -6.59
N PHE A 465 10.42 -11.97 -5.36
CA PHE A 465 10.59 -10.53 -5.10
C PHE A 465 11.45 -10.35 -3.85
N THR A 466 12.80 -10.16 -4.13
CA THR A 466 13.67 -9.87 -2.96
C THR A 466 14.80 -8.93 -3.41
N GLY A 467 15.15 -8.02 -2.63
CA GLY A 467 16.23 -7.06 -2.93
C GLY A 467 16.01 -5.76 -2.13
N LEU A 468 17.14 -5.09 -2.00
CA LEU A 468 17.07 -3.77 -1.32
C LEU A 468 17.55 -2.69 -2.28
N ARG A 469 16.57 -1.76 -2.44
CA ARG A 469 16.93 -0.66 -3.36
C ARG A 469 16.74 0.68 -2.63
N LEU A 470 17.86 1.41 -2.60
CA LEU A 470 17.82 2.80 -2.09
C LEU A 470 17.94 3.81 -3.23
N GLU A 471 16.93 4.77 -3.16
CA GLU A 471 16.88 5.64 -4.35
C GLU A 471 16.74 7.10 -3.91
N SER A 472 17.67 7.90 -4.53
CA SER A 472 17.43 9.33 -4.34
C SER A 472 16.61 9.89 -5.51
N SER A 473 16.21 11.15 -5.39
CA SER A 473 15.49 11.81 -6.51
C SER A 473 16.39 12.85 -7.18
N PRO A 474 16.00 13.31 -8.35
CA PRO A 474 16.87 14.28 -9.03
C PRO A 474 17.02 15.59 -8.24
N THR A 475 16.08 15.78 -7.27
CA THR A 475 16.16 17.09 -6.57
C THR A 475 16.43 16.88 -5.08
N GLU A 476 16.46 15.61 -4.65
CA GLU A 476 16.62 15.42 -3.19
C GLU A 476 17.42 14.13 -2.93
N SER A 477 18.34 14.23 -1.91
CA SER A 477 19.12 13.04 -1.52
C SER A 477 18.31 12.16 -0.57
N LEU A 478 18.58 10.89 -0.69
CA LEU A 478 18.08 9.96 0.35
C LEU A 478 19.14 9.81 1.45
N VAL A 479 18.67 9.96 2.72
CA VAL A 479 19.68 9.91 3.81
C VAL A 479 19.34 8.72 4.72
N VAL A 480 20.37 7.89 4.92
CA VAL A 480 20.22 6.73 5.84
C VAL A 480 21.36 6.81 6.86
N LYS A 481 20.91 6.67 8.15
CA LYS A 481 21.94 6.78 9.19
C LYS A 481 21.94 5.51 10.04
N PHE A 482 23.19 5.18 10.48
CA PHE A 482 23.35 3.89 11.17
C PHE A 482 24.02 4.14 12.53
N PHE A 483 23.64 3.28 13.42
CA PHE A 483 24.37 3.35 14.71
C PHE A 483 24.15 2.06 15.49
N ASP A 484 25.24 1.69 16.04
CA ASP A 484 25.17 0.51 16.94
C ASP A 484 25.45 0.94 18.38
N SER A 485 24.47 0.65 19.21
CA SER A 485 24.60 1.15 20.59
C SER A 485 25.44 0.17 21.42
N ASP A 486 25.63 -1.04 20.83
CA ASP A 486 26.37 -2.08 21.58
C ASP A 486 27.82 -2.12 21.09
N THR A 487 28.73 -1.64 21.93
CA THR A 487 30.14 -1.46 21.50
C THR A 487 30.89 -2.80 21.58
N THR A 488 30.20 -3.87 22.13
CA THR A 488 30.89 -5.17 22.23
C THR A 488 30.50 -6.08 21.06
N ASP A 489 29.51 -5.58 20.21
CA ASP A 489 29.01 -6.40 19.09
C ASP A 489 30.03 -6.39 17.94
N THR A 490 30.54 -7.62 17.65
CA THR A 490 31.50 -7.73 16.51
C THR A 490 30.74 -7.72 15.19
N ASN A 491 29.35 -7.80 15.24
CA ASN A 491 28.55 -7.67 14.00
C ASN A 491 27.81 -6.32 13.95
N LEU A 492 28.59 -5.31 13.62
CA LEU A 492 28.03 -3.95 13.59
C LEU A 492 26.87 -3.85 12.59
N VAL A 493 25.93 -2.92 12.90
CA VAL A 493 24.78 -2.67 12.00
C VAL A 493 25.27 -2.28 10.60
N GLY A 494 24.62 -2.76 9.57
CA GLY A 494 24.97 -2.45 8.16
C GLY A 494 24.05 -3.20 7.20
N LEU A 495 24.48 -3.15 5.90
CA LEU A 495 23.72 -3.85 4.84
C LEU A 495 24.58 -4.99 4.28
N THR A 496 23.89 -6.17 4.27
CA THR A 496 24.68 -7.31 3.75
C THR A 496 23.83 -8.12 2.75
N ALA A 497 24.45 -8.26 1.56
CA ALA A 497 23.81 -9.14 0.56
C ALA A 497 24.46 -10.53 0.63
N LEU A 498 23.52 -11.54 0.73
CA LEU A 498 24.03 -12.92 0.88
C LEU A 498 23.67 -13.76 -0.35
N GLY A 499 24.29 -14.99 -0.41
CA GLY A 499 23.95 -15.99 -1.44
C GLY A 499 24.33 -17.40 -0.95
N LEU A 500 23.24 -18.35 -1.08
CA LEU A 500 23.57 -19.74 -0.71
C LEU A 500 23.95 -20.55 -1.96
N PRO A 501 25.05 -21.36 -1.73
CA PRO A 501 25.44 -22.23 -2.87
C PRO A 501 24.36 -23.26 -3.19
N HIS A 502 23.81 -23.21 -4.43
CA HIS A 502 22.88 -24.30 -4.82
C HIS A 502 23.42 -25.00 -6.07
N GLU A 503 22.97 -26.30 -6.33
CA GLU A 503 23.44 -27.16 -7.45
C GLU A 503 22.91 -26.63 -8.79
N VAL A 504 22.06 -25.47 -8.78
CA VAL A 504 21.49 -25.02 -10.07
C VAL A 504 22.28 -23.78 -10.54
N ASP A 505 22.72 -23.80 -11.84
CA ASP A 505 23.55 -22.75 -12.47
C ASP A 505 22.76 -21.44 -12.60
N ASP A 506 21.38 -21.35 -12.36
CA ASP A 506 20.61 -20.10 -12.60
C ASP A 506 20.20 -19.47 -11.26
N ARG A 507 20.95 -19.68 -10.28
CA ARG A 507 20.60 -19.07 -8.97
C ARG A 507 20.88 -17.57 -9.01
N ILE A 508 19.97 -16.86 -8.29
CA ILE A 508 20.16 -15.39 -8.18
C ILE A 508 20.32 -15.03 -6.69
N GLY A 509 21.65 -14.57 -6.30
CA GLY A 509 21.94 -14.18 -4.91
C GLY A 509 21.21 -12.89 -4.50
N GLY A 510 21.47 -12.45 -3.21
CA GLY A 510 20.86 -11.20 -2.72
C GLY A 510 21.31 -9.97 -3.54
N ILE A 511 20.42 -8.97 -3.56
CA ILE A 511 20.68 -7.79 -4.41
C ILE A 511 20.50 -6.52 -3.56
N ILE A 512 21.62 -5.81 -3.48
CA ILE A 512 21.50 -4.45 -2.92
C ILE A 512 21.84 -3.42 -4.01
N GLN A 513 20.93 -2.44 -4.12
CA GLN A 513 21.14 -1.38 -5.12
C GLN A 513 21.02 -0.01 -4.43
N VAL A 514 22.19 0.65 -4.44
CA VAL A 514 22.19 2.06 -3.99
C VAL A 514 22.33 2.99 -5.20
N ILE A 515 21.19 3.69 -5.41
CA ILE A 515 21.15 4.41 -6.70
C ILE A 515 20.88 5.89 -6.39
N GLY A 516 21.99 6.70 -6.45
CA GLY A 516 21.85 8.16 -6.30
C GLY A 516 21.72 8.85 -7.66
N GLN A 517 21.39 10.20 -7.60
CA GLN A 517 21.31 10.99 -8.84
C GLN A 517 22.34 12.13 -8.78
N PRO A 518 22.87 12.47 -9.93
CA PRO A 518 23.85 13.57 -9.94
C PRO A 518 23.32 14.79 -9.17
N GLY A 519 24.14 15.31 -8.20
CA GLY A 519 23.74 16.48 -7.38
C GLY A 519 22.93 16.06 -6.15
N SER A 520 22.33 14.87 -6.20
CA SER A 520 21.53 14.38 -5.05
C SER A 520 21.88 12.91 -4.77
N PRO A 521 22.94 12.67 -4.01
CA PRO A 521 23.41 11.30 -3.76
C PRO A 521 22.53 10.58 -2.71
N VAL A 522 22.68 9.28 -2.75
CA VAL A 522 22.23 8.55 -1.55
C VAL A 522 23.32 8.62 -0.48
N VAL A 523 22.89 9.17 0.70
CA VAL A 523 23.89 9.40 1.75
C VAL A 523 23.74 8.31 2.82
N LEU A 524 24.78 7.55 3.05
CA LEU A 524 24.85 6.57 4.16
C LEU A 524 25.92 6.99 5.16
N THR A 525 25.43 7.19 6.43
CA THR A 525 26.41 7.77 7.37
C THR A 525 26.00 7.41 8.79
N SER A 526 26.77 7.91 9.76
CA SER A 526 26.51 7.63 11.19
C SER A 526 25.33 8.47 11.71
N LEU A 527 24.64 7.86 12.73
CA LEU A 527 23.53 8.61 13.38
C LEU A 527 24.08 9.88 14.05
N ASN A 528 25.32 9.90 14.35
CA ASN A 528 25.91 11.05 15.06
C ASN A 528 26.37 12.14 14.09
N ASP A 529 26.26 11.84 12.79
CA ASP A 529 26.64 12.86 11.79
C ASP A 529 25.53 13.90 11.59
N ASP A 530 25.83 15.16 12.05
CA ASP A 530 24.78 16.21 11.98
C ASP A 530 24.99 17.09 10.75
N SER A 531 25.96 16.75 9.85
CA SER A 531 26.14 17.54 8.62
C SER A 531 25.18 17.10 7.51
N GLU A 532 24.66 15.90 7.72
CA GLU A 532 23.69 15.40 6.70
C GLU A 532 22.31 15.18 7.34
N GLY A 533 21.25 15.70 6.71
CA GLY A 533 19.87 15.51 7.23
C GLY A 533 18.85 15.50 6.10
N ALA A 534 17.65 15.16 6.49
CA ALA A 534 16.51 15.22 5.54
C ALA A 534 15.27 15.71 6.29
N GLY A 535 14.48 16.55 5.54
CA GLY A 535 13.20 17.01 6.13
C GLY A 535 13.38 18.31 6.92
N PHE A 536 12.23 18.67 7.59
CA PHE A 536 12.26 19.98 8.29
C PHE A 536 11.73 19.80 9.71
N ARG A 537 12.27 20.73 10.57
CA ARG A 537 11.66 20.87 11.92
C ARG A 537 10.40 21.72 11.87
N PRO A 538 9.67 21.65 12.95
CA PRO A 538 8.42 22.45 12.96
C PRO A 538 8.69 23.94 12.74
N ASP A 539 9.88 24.41 13.01
CA ASP A 539 10.19 25.84 12.82
C ASP A 539 10.65 26.12 11.38
N GLY A 540 10.74 25.06 10.54
CA GLY A 540 11.01 25.25 9.10
C GLY A 540 12.50 25.04 8.80
N ASP A 541 13.32 24.92 9.85
CA ASP A 541 14.75 24.66 9.61
C ASP A 541 15.00 23.20 9.20
N GLY A 542 16.16 23.08 8.50
CA GLY A 542 16.52 21.67 8.14
C GLY A 542 16.68 20.79 9.39
N GLN A 543 16.28 19.54 9.28
CA GLN A 543 16.41 18.61 10.41
C GLN A 543 17.73 17.84 10.29
N ASN A 544 18.83 18.37 10.84
CA ASN A 544 20.16 17.69 10.72
C ASN A 544 20.54 16.99 12.02
N ASP A 545 19.94 17.36 13.12
CA ASP A 545 20.22 16.66 14.41
C ASP A 545 19.19 15.54 14.64
N THR A 546 19.48 14.41 14.07
CA THR A 546 18.51 13.30 14.02
C THR A 546 18.42 12.63 15.41
N ASN A 547 19.46 12.56 16.20
CA ASN A 547 19.40 11.86 17.51
C ASN A 547 19.11 12.85 18.64
N ASN A 548 18.87 14.09 18.26
CA ASN A 548 18.39 15.15 19.19
C ASN A 548 19.34 15.30 20.38
N ASP A 549 20.61 15.30 20.20
CA ASP A 549 21.55 15.45 21.35
C ASP A 549 22.36 16.73 21.19
N GLY A 550 21.88 17.63 20.31
CA GLY A 550 22.63 18.86 19.99
C GLY A 550 23.42 18.73 18.68
N ILE A 551 24.12 19.84 18.21
CA ILE A 551 24.82 19.85 16.91
C ILE A 551 26.28 19.41 17.17
N ALA A 552 26.64 18.41 16.38
CA ALA A 552 27.99 17.84 16.57
C ALA A 552 29.04 18.92 16.33
N ARG A 553 30.06 19.06 17.19
CA ARG A 553 31.24 19.95 17.10
C ARG A 553 30.86 21.39 17.45
N VAL A 554 29.57 21.62 17.68
CA VAL A 554 29.15 22.96 18.15
C VAL A 554 28.76 22.84 19.63
N ASP A 555 27.96 21.77 19.94
CA ASP A 555 27.53 21.59 21.34
C ASP A 555 28.43 20.55 22.02
N GLN A 556 28.88 20.84 23.22
CA GLN A 556 29.92 20.04 23.89
C GLN A 556 29.42 18.64 24.24
N LEU A 557 28.12 18.45 24.38
CA LEU A 557 27.63 17.13 24.83
C LEU A 557 27.08 16.33 23.64
N ALA A 558 27.22 16.98 22.44
CA ALA A 558 26.67 16.24 21.29
C ALA A 558 27.68 15.21 20.80
N ALA A 559 27.10 14.02 20.52
CA ALA A 559 27.96 12.94 19.98
C ALA A 559 28.57 13.32 18.62
N VAL A 560 29.92 12.90 18.48
CA VAL A 560 30.61 13.20 17.21
C VAL A 560 30.77 11.90 16.42
N PRO A 561 30.50 12.06 15.13
CA PRO A 561 30.61 10.82 14.33
C PRO A 561 32.05 10.31 14.25
N SER A 562 32.21 8.96 14.32
CA SER A 562 33.55 8.34 14.18
C SER A 562 33.47 7.10 13.28
N PRO A 563 34.70 6.90 12.57
CA PRO A 563 34.74 5.64 11.79
C PRO A 563 34.44 4.42 12.67
N GLY A 564 33.61 3.49 12.15
CA GLY A 564 33.26 2.26 12.93
C GLY A 564 31.90 2.38 13.60
N ASP A 565 31.34 3.57 13.39
CA ASP A 565 29.99 3.70 13.98
C ASP A 565 29.01 2.68 13.38
N TRP A 566 29.41 2.23 12.17
CA TRP A 566 28.62 1.11 11.58
C TRP A 566 29.51 0.33 10.62
N ASN A 567 29.00 -0.85 10.17
CA ASN A 567 29.86 -1.81 9.44
C ASN A 567 30.08 -1.38 7.98
N GLY A 568 29.24 -0.99 7.24
CA GLY A 568 29.31 -0.64 5.79
C GLY A 568 28.37 -1.54 4.99
N ILE A 569 28.59 -1.54 3.68
CA ILE A 569 27.83 -2.40 2.76
C ILE A 569 28.71 -3.60 2.39
N ARG A 570 28.08 -4.72 2.65
CA ARG A 570 28.90 -5.92 2.38
C ARG A 570 28.19 -6.80 1.34
N PHE A 571 28.97 -7.18 0.27
CA PHE A 571 28.51 -8.15 -0.74
C PHE A 571 29.29 -9.45 -0.55
N ASP A 572 28.49 -10.50 -0.14
CA ASP A 572 29.15 -11.80 0.11
C ASP A 572 29.43 -12.54 -1.20
N GLN A 573 30.03 -13.77 -1.17
CA GLN A 573 30.62 -14.49 -2.32
C GLN A 573 29.53 -14.86 -3.34
N PHE A 574 28.30 -14.99 -3.01
CA PHE A 574 27.33 -15.48 -4.00
C PHE A 574 26.20 -14.47 -4.18
N THR A 575 26.63 -13.23 -3.99
CA THR A 575 25.61 -12.18 -4.27
C THR A 575 25.42 -12.05 -5.78
N HIS A 576 24.22 -11.52 -6.10
CA HIS A 576 23.92 -11.40 -7.55
C HIS A 576 24.67 -10.21 -8.15
N ASP A 577 25.47 -10.42 -9.21
CA ASP A 577 26.31 -9.34 -9.78
C ASP A 577 26.13 -9.29 -11.31
N ARG A 578 24.98 -9.57 -11.74
CA ARG A 578 24.73 -9.50 -13.19
C ARG A 578 24.93 -8.07 -13.72
N ASN A 579 25.66 -7.96 -14.93
CA ASN A 579 26.01 -6.64 -15.50
C ASN A 579 24.81 -6.02 -16.24
N VAL A 580 23.68 -6.02 -15.54
CA VAL A 580 22.48 -5.30 -15.98
C VAL A 580 22.30 -4.08 -15.07
N GLU A 581 22.07 -2.96 -15.75
CA GLU A 581 22.02 -1.71 -14.95
C GLU A 581 20.57 -1.35 -14.57
N THR A 582 20.47 -0.94 -13.29
CA THR A 582 19.19 -0.37 -12.84
C THR A 582 19.23 1.17 -12.96
N VAL A 583 18.20 1.66 -13.59
CA VAL A 583 18.18 3.11 -13.84
C VAL A 583 16.85 3.69 -13.32
N ILE A 584 17.00 4.83 -12.56
CA ILE A 584 15.78 5.52 -12.08
C ILE A 584 15.58 6.79 -12.94
N GLU A 585 14.40 6.89 -13.37
CA GLU A 585 14.14 8.05 -14.26
C GLU A 585 14.57 9.36 -13.56
N ASN A 586 15.33 10.14 -14.41
CA ASN A 586 15.80 11.42 -13.88
C ASN A 586 14.81 12.55 -14.20
N GLU A 587 13.68 12.49 -13.56
CA GLU A 587 12.64 13.53 -13.69
C GLU A 587 11.88 13.64 -12.34
N PRO A 588 11.79 14.93 -11.94
CA PRO A 588 11.05 15.08 -10.67
C PRO A 588 9.58 14.68 -10.83
N ARG A 589 9.04 14.29 -9.79
CA ARG A 589 7.67 13.69 -9.82
C ARG A 589 6.63 14.80 -10.04
N ASP A 590 6.92 16.08 -9.82
CA ASP A 590 5.91 17.16 -9.98
C ASP A 590 6.22 18.00 -11.23
N VAL A 591 6.93 17.38 -12.10
CA VAL A 591 7.26 18.17 -13.32
C VAL A 591 6.03 18.23 -14.22
N ASN A 592 5.90 19.42 -14.90
CA ASN A 592 4.79 19.55 -15.87
C ASN A 592 5.06 18.71 -17.13
N SER A 593 3.94 18.17 -17.62
CA SER A 593 4.07 17.38 -18.87
C SER A 593 4.44 18.29 -20.06
N PRO A 594 5.20 17.74 -20.99
CA PRO A 594 5.57 16.36 -21.36
C PRO A 594 6.83 15.90 -20.64
N GLY A 595 7.26 16.61 -19.62
CA GLY A 595 8.41 16.25 -18.76
C GLY A 595 9.72 16.78 -19.35
N SER A 596 10.82 16.77 -18.59
CA SER A 596 12.11 17.37 -18.99
C SER A 596 12.87 16.43 -19.95
N ASN A 597 12.44 15.22 -20.10
CA ASN A 597 13.12 14.34 -21.08
C ASN A 597 12.16 13.88 -22.18
N ALA A 598 11.43 14.80 -22.75
CA ALA A 598 10.33 14.42 -23.67
C ALA A 598 10.82 14.46 -25.12
N ILE A 599 12.06 14.99 -25.35
CA ILE A 599 12.54 14.99 -26.76
C ILE A 599 13.92 14.30 -26.78
N PRO A 600 14.34 13.81 -27.96
CA PRO A 600 15.58 13.03 -28.08
C PRO A 600 16.80 13.84 -27.63
N ARG A 601 16.80 15.13 -27.91
CA ARG A 601 17.97 15.92 -27.48
C ARG A 601 18.14 15.91 -25.96
N ASP A 602 17.01 15.81 -25.17
CA ASP A 602 17.08 15.88 -23.69
C ASP A 602 16.86 14.49 -23.09
N ALA A 603 17.07 13.48 -23.89
CA ALA A 603 16.80 12.12 -23.41
C ALA A 603 17.79 11.77 -22.29
N GLN A 604 17.23 10.92 -21.35
CA GLN A 604 18.16 10.40 -20.33
C GLN A 604 19.07 9.32 -20.91
N ASN A 605 20.35 9.56 -20.72
CA ASN A 605 21.34 8.66 -21.36
C ASN A 605 21.55 7.40 -20.49
N LEU A 606 21.41 6.21 -21.20
CA LEU A 606 21.52 4.94 -20.45
C LEU A 606 22.94 4.40 -20.56
N GLY A 607 23.59 4.72 -21.70
CA GLY A 607 24.98 4.25 -21.88
C GLY A 607 25.07 3.28 -23.07
N LEU A 608 26.16 2.41 -23.05
CA LEU A 608 26.45 1.54 -24.21
C LEU A 608 25.93 0.11 -23.94
N LEU A 609 25.24 -0.44 -24.96
CA LEU A 609 24.70 -1.79 -24.83
C LEU A 609 25.61 -2.78 -25.57
N ALA A 610 25.83 -3.94 -24.92
CA ALA A 610 26.70 -4.95 -25.54
C ALA A 610 25.96 -5.68 -26.66
N PRO A 611 26.70 -6.07 -27.72
CA PRO A 611 26.04 -6.73 -28.86
C PRO A 611 25.67 -8.18 -28.55
N SER A 612 26.30 -8.75 -27.46
CA SER A 612 25.97 -10.13 -27.03
C SER A 612 26.39 -10.32 -25.57
N GLU A 613 26.10 -11.48 -25.06
CA GLU A 613 26.37 -11.74 -23.62
C GLU A 613 27.88 -11.83 -23.36
N TYR A 614 28.61 -12.13 -24.40
CA TYR A 614 30.05 -12.32 -24.17
C TYR A 614 30.82 -11.01 -24.43
N ALA A 615 30.04 -10.08 -24.80
CA ALA A 615 30.75 -8.82 -25.15
C ALA A 615 30.53 -7.78 -24.05
N GLY A 616 29.89 -8.24 -22.89
CA GLY A 616 29.69 -7.31 -21.76
C GLY A 616 31.02 -7.00 -21.07
N ASP A 617 31.12 -5.72 -20.70
CA ASP A 617 32.29 -5.32 -19.88
C ASP A 617 31.95 -4.10 -19.03
N GLU A 618 33.05 -3.44 -18.47
CA GLU A 618 32.78 -2.32 -17.54
C GLU A 618 32.13 -1.13 -18.26
N ASN A 619 32.27 -1.13 -19.58
CA ASN A 619 31.67 0.01 -20.33
C ASN A 619 30.36 -0.41 -21.01
N ARG A 620 30.29 -1.68 -21.38
CA ARG A 620 29.11 -2.14 -22.14
C ARG A 620 28.25 -3.02 -21.22
N ARG A 621 27.00 -2.51 -21.11
CA ARG A 621 26.09 -3.24 -20.22
C ARG A 621 25.32 -4.33 -20.99
N LEU A 622 24.89 -5.33 -20.26
CA LEU A 622 24.14 -6.43 -20.91
C LEU A 622 22.65 -6.09 -21.01
N GLY A 623 22.29 -5.04 -20.35
CA GLY A 623 20.88 -4.61 -20.44
C GLY A 623 20.60 -3.51 -19.41
N PHE A 624 19.37 -3.01 -19.47
CA PHE A 624 18.96 -1.92 -18.56
C PHE A 624 17.56 -2.23 -18.00
N GLN A 625 17.50 -2.09 -16.71
CA GLN A 625 16.16 -2.02 -16.06
C GLN A 625 15.84 -0.59 -15.62
N ILE A 626 14.78 -0.10 -16.24
CA ILE A 626 14.50 1.35 -16.04
C ILE A 626 13.18 1.47 -15.26
N HIS A 627 13.30 2.22 -14.19
CA HIS A 627 12.08 2.56 -13.43
C HIS A 627 11.63 3.99 -13.72
N GLY A 628 10.43 4.02 -14.39
CA GLY A 628 9.96 5.36 -14.82
C GLY A 628 8.53 5.62 -14.32
N PHE A 629 8.17 6.97 -14.36
CA PHE A 629 6.81 7.38 -13.98
C PHE A 629 6.28 8.44 -14.95
N LEU A 630 5.12 8.07 -15.49
CA LEU A 630 4.39 9.12 -16.25
C LEU A 630 3.41 9.87 -15.35
N ASN A 631 3.76 11.09 -15.03
CA ASN A 631 3.00 11.82 -13.99
C ASN A 631 1.65 12.30 -14.50
N ASP A 632 1.46 12.40 -15.80
CA ASP A 632 0.14 12.76 -16.39
C ASP A 632 0.03 12.10 -17.78
N ALA A 633 -1.18 12.30 -18.42
CA ALA A 633 -1.46 11.59 -19.68
C ALA A 633 -0.60 12.12 -20.82
N GLN A 634 -0.04 13.30 -20.63
CA GLN A 634 0.74 13.86 -21.77
C GLN A 634 2.24 13.79 -21.46
N ASP A 635 2.59 13.07 -20.40
CA ASP A 635 4.03 12.94 -20.07
C ASP A 635 4.69 11.94 -21.03
N LEU A 636 5.93 12.41 -21.47
CA LEU A 636 6.72 11.55 -22.36
C LEU A 636 8.12 11.35 -21.74
N ASP A 637 8.43 10.06 -21.75
CA ASP A 637 9.79 9.80 -21.24
C ASP A 637 10.64 9.19 -22.36
N ILE A 638 11.83 9.85 -22.54
CA ILE A 638 12.70 9.33 -23.62
C ILE A 638 14.07 9.00 -23.01
N TYR A 639 14.53 7.75 -23.40
CA TYR A 639 15.86 7.28 -22.98
C TYR A 639 16.74 7.03 -24.22
N SER A 640 18.08 7.41 -24.08
CA SER A 640 18.98 7.17 -25.22
C SER A 640 20.04 6.14 -24.83
N PHE A 641 20.43 5.38 -25.83
CA PHE A 641 21.53 4.41 -25.61
C PHE A 641 22.28 4.20 -26.92
N ARG A 642 23.56 3.75 -26.77
CA ARG A 642 24.35 3.43 -27.97
C ARG A 642 24.51 1.91 -28.11
N ALA A 643 24.43 1.50 -29.41
CA ALA A 643 24.54 0.04 -29.63
C ALA A 643 25.00 -0.21 -31.07
N ASP A 644 25.65 -1.42 -31.21
CA ASP A 644 26.06 -1.83 -32.59
C ASP A 644 24.82 -2.23 -33.41
N THR A 645 24.86 -1.78 -34.65
CA THR A 645 23.72 -2.13 -35.53
C THR A 645 23.66 -3.66 -35.71
N GLY A 646 22.46 -4.22 -35.77
CA GLY A 646 22.29 -5.69 -35.95
C GLY A 646 22.11 -6.39 -34.60
N THR A 647 22.33 -5.63 -33.54
CA THR A 647 22.12 -6.24 -32.21
C THR A 647 20.63 -6.53 -31.96
N GLU A 648 20.46 -7.71 -31.53
CA GLU A 648 19.06 -8.09 -31.22
C GLU A 648 18.74 -7.79 -29.74
N ILE A 649 17.47 -7.12 -29.61
CA ILE A 649 17.13 -6.74 -28.21
C ILE A 649 15.65 -7.00 -27.99
N TRP A 650 15.36 -7.03 -26.63
CA TRP A 650 13.95 -7.12 -26.21
C TRP A 650 13.59 -5.87 -25.38
N LEU A 651 12.56 -5.27 -25.76
CA LEU A 651 12.00 -4.17 -24.95
C LEU A 651 10.64 -4.60 -24.36
N ASP A 652 10.66 -4.43 -23.04
CA ASP A 652 9.46 -4.98 -22.38
C ASP A 652 9.10 -4.12 -21.16
N ILE A 653 7.81 -3.79 -21.10
CA ILE A 653 7.36 -3.09 -19.89
C ILE A 653 6.59 -4.10 -19.02
N ASP A 654 7.02 -4.08 -17.78
CA ASP A 654 6.32 -4.88 -16.75
C ASP A 654 6.16 -4.07 -15.46
N ARG A 655 5.35 -4.63 -14.51
CA ARG A 655 5.14 -3.99 -13.19
C ARG A 655 4.65 -2.54 -13.35
N SER A 656 3.77 -2.44 -14.33
CA SER A 656 3.17 -1.10 -14.51
C SER A 656 1.92 -0.96 -13.65
N THR A 657 1.69 0.27 -13.29
CA THR A 657 0.37 0.49 -12.66
C THR A 657 -0.76 -0.07 -13.53
N HIS A 658 -1.68 -0.73 -12.83
CA HIS A 658 -2.69 -1.46 -13.62
C HIS A 658 -3.48 -0.49 -14.52
N ALA A 659 -3.67 0.74 -14.13
CA ALA A 659 -4.47 1.71 -14.93
C ALA A 659 -3.66 2.24 -16.12
N LEU A 660 -2.36 1.98 -16.11
CA LEU A 660 -1.55 2.58 -17.20
C LEU A 660 -1.63 1.71 -18.46
N ASP A 661 -2.05 2.42 -19.54
CA ASP A 661 -1.92 1.85 -20.90
C ASP A 661 -0.73 2.49 -21.62
N ALA A 662 0.37 1.71 -21.62
CA ALA A 662 1.63 2.34 -22.08
C ALA A 662 1.90 1.96 -23.55
N VAL A 663 2.74 2.84 -24.19
CA VAL A 663 3.23 2.60 -25.56
C VAL A 663 4.76 2.76 -25.54
N ILE A 664 5.43 1.74 -26.20
CA ILE A 664 6.90 1.91 -26.34
C ILE A 664 7.24 2.11 -27.82
N GLU A 665 8.19 3.12 -27.96
CA GLU A 665 8.61 3.42 -29.35
C GLU A 665 10.14 3.51 -29.41
N LEU A 666 10.61 2.96 -30.54
CA LEU A 666 12.03 3.21 -30.87
C LEU A 666 12.16 4.36 -31.87
N LEU A 667 13.07 5.26 -31.52
CA LEU A 667 13.15 6.49 -32.35
C LEU A 667 14.57 6.63 -32.89
N ASP A 668 14.61 7.44 -34.00
CA ASP A 668 15.95 7.87 -34.41
C ASP A 668 16.31 9.21 -33.76
N ALA A 669 17.50 9.78 -34.14
CA ALA A 669 18.01 10.99 -33.45
C ALA A 669 17.12 12.20 -33.71
N GLU A 670 16.28 12.16 -34.79
CA GLU A 670 15.42 13.32 -35.12
C GLU A 670 14.02 13.15 -34.50
N GLY A 671 13.77 11.99 -33.78
CA GLY A 671 12.48 11.78 -33.08
C GLY A 671 11.47 11.04 -33.94
N ASN A 672 11.92 10.60 -35.13
CA ASN A 672 10.98 9.78 -35.94
C ASN A 672 10.85 8.36 -35.39
N VAL A 673 9.60 7.85 -35.45
CA VAL A 673 9.35 6.50 -34.86
C VAL A 673 9.84 5.44 -35.85
N ILE A 674 10.73 4.59 -35.34
CA ILE A 674 11.27 3.47 -36.14
C ILE A 674 10.43 2.21 -35.91
N ALA A 675 10.10 1.96 -34.72
CA ALA A 675 9.27 0.79 -34.34
C ALA A 675 8.38 1.16 -33.15
N ARG A 676 7.23 0.44 -33.09
CA ARG A 676 6.29 0.81 -32.01
C ARG A 676 5.50 -0.42 -31.60
N SER A 677 5.36 -0.47 -30.20
CA SER A 677 4.47 -1.48 -29.63
C SER A 677 3.50 -0.85 -28.63
N ASP A 678 2.28 -1.38 -28.64
CA ASP A 678 1.26 -0.82 -27.69
C ASP A 678 0.77 -1.91 -26.74
N ASN A 679 0.58 -3.13 -27.24
CA ASN A 679 0.02 -4.22 -26.42
C ASN A 679 0.64 -5.55 -26.85
N SER A 680 1.52 -6.02 -25.93
CA SER A 680 2.33 -7.20 -26.34
C SER A 680 1.46 -8.46 -26.30
N TYR A 681 0.38 -8.43 -25.46
CA TYR A 681 -0.51 -9.62 -25.40
C TYR A 681 -1.22 -9.84 -26.73
N THR A 682 -1.75 -8.82 -27.38
CA THR A 682 -2.46 -8.95 -28.68
C THR A 682 -1.46 -9.06 -29.83
N GLU A 683 -0.38 -8.43 -29.63
CA GLU A 683 0.57 -8.33 -30.77
C GLU A 683 1.30 -9.66 -30.97
N GLN A 684 1.07 -10.58 -30.15
CA GLN A 684 1.73 -11.90 -30.34
C GLN A 684 1.00 -12.71 -31.40
N GLU A 685 -0.19 -12.26 -31.76
CA GLU A 685 -0.98 -12.99 -32.79
C GLU A 685 -0.39 -12.79 -34.19
N GLY A 686 0.50 -11.79 -34.27
CA GLY A 686 1.13 -11.58 -35.60
C GLY A 686 1.92 -10.27 -35.62
N THR A 687 3.02 -10.27 -36.40
CA THR A 687 3.95 -9.12 -36.46
C THR A 687 3.30 -7.94 -37.20
N SER A 688 2.15 -8.17 -37.94
CA SER A 688 1.46 -7.06 -38.65
C SER A 688 0.80 -6.09 -37.67
N LEU A 689 0.74 -6.46 -36.44
CA LEU A 689 0.08 -5.58 -35.44
C LEU A 689 1.09 -4.62 -34.82
N LEU A 690 2.38 -4.86 -35.16
CA LEU A 690 3.42 -3.92 -34.72
C LEU A 690 3.73 -2.90 -35.83
N TYR A 691 4.07 -1.69 -35.31
CA TYR A 691 4.46 -0.68 -36.33
C TYR A 691 5.96 -0.78 -36.64
N GLU A 692 6.20 -0.83 -37.95
CA GLU A 692 7.60 -0.84 -38.45
C GLU A 692 7.75 0.17 -39.59
N ASN A 693 8.78 0.98 -39.40
CA ASN A 693 9.01 1.98 -40.46
C ASN A 693 9.74 1.35 -41.64
N ALA A 694 9.12 1.52 -42.81
CA ALA A 694 9.60 0.79 -44.01
C ALA A 694 10.91 1.40 -44.52
N ASP A 695 11.21 2.65 -44.08
CA ASP A 695 12.44 3.29 -44.59
C ASP A 695 13.68 2.62 -44.00
N PHE A 696 13.40 1.80 -43.02
CA PHE A 696 14.57 1.19 -42.34
C PHE A 696 14.57 -0.32 -42.58
N ASN A 697 13.70 -0.78 -43.51
CA ASN A 697 13.36 -2.21 -43.75
C ASN A 697 14.05 -2.70 -45.02
N GLU A 698 15.33 -2.19 -45.41
CA GLU A 698 16.03 -2.65 -46.63
C GLU A 698 15.53 -4.02 -47.08
N GLY A 699 14.13 -4.42 -46.93
CA GLY A 699 13.59 -5.69 -47.46
C GLY A 699 13.66 -6.82 -46.41
N THR A 700 14.16 -6.51 -45.10
CA THR A 700 14.17 -7.55 -44.05
C THR A 700 13.49 -7.00 -42.78
N PRO A 701 12.46 -7.77 -42.34
CA PRO A 701 11.79 -7.36 -41.10
C PRO A 701 12.77 -7.30 -39.92
N PHE A 702 12.59 -6.26 -39.08
CA PHE A 702 13.54 -6.21 -37.93
C PHE A 702 12.74 -6.00 -36.64
N VAL A 703 11.38 -6.00 -36.70
CA VAL A 703 10.56 -5.92 -35.47
C VAL A 703 9.74 -7.22 -35.36
N PHE A 704 9.73 -7.72 -34.17
CA PHE A 704 9.08 -9.04 -34.00
C PHE A 704 8.35 -9.05 -32.65
N ALA A 705 7.37 -9.99 -32.57
CA ALA A 705 6.72 -10.18 -31.26
C ALA A 705 7.74 -10.72 -30.23
N MET A 706 7.45 -10.72 -28.97
CA MET A 706 8.40 -11.01 -27.86
C MET A 706 8.84 -12.47 -27.90
N ASN A 707 8.07 -13.37 -28.51
CA ASN A 707 8.44 -14.80 -28.46
C ASN A 707 9.33 -15.18 -29.65
N LYS A 708 10.47 -15.57 -29.26
CA LYS A 708 11.34 -16.12 -30.33
C LYS A 708 11.28 -17.64 -30.35
N THR A 709 11.13 -18.33 -29.11
CA THR A 709 11.12 -19.81 -29.04
C THR A 709 9.67 -20.29 -28.85
N GLU A 710 9.09 -21.16 -29.78
CA GLU A 710 7.70 -21.65 -29.93
C GLU A 710 7.35 -22.64 -28.82
N GLN A 711 8.21 -22.88 -27.67
CA GLN A 711 8.02 -24.04 -26.77
C GLN A 711 7.48 -23.58 -25.41
N PHE A 712 7.08 -22.21 -25.22
CA PHE A 712 6.46 -21.88 -23.91
C PHE A 712 5.23 -21.02 -24.14
N ALA A 713 3.99 -21.60 -24.21
CA ALA A 713 2.62 -21.08 -24.31
C ALA A 713 2.41 -19.88 -23.38
N VAL A 714 3.51 -19.44 -22.45
CA VAL A 714 3.15 -18.27 -21.61
C VAL A 714 3.89 -17.04 -22.14
N SER A 715 3.03 -16.11 -22.66
CA SER A 715 3.32 -14.87 -23.42
C SER A 715 3.53 -13.71 -22.44
N ASP A 716 5.00 -13.07 -22.46
CA ASP A 716 5.34 -11.89 -21.63
C ASP A 716 5.37 -12.28 -20.14
N PHE A 717 6.44 -13.02 -19.80
CA PHE A 717 6.66 -13.58 -18.46
C PHE A 717 6.58 -12.48 -17.39
N TYR A 718 5.52 -12.66 -16.31
CA TYR A 718 5.46 -11.80 -15.11
C TYR A 718 4.68 -10.52 -15.40
N ALA A 719 3.98 -10.49 -16.73
CA ALA A 719 3.16 -9.28 -16.98
C ALA A 719 1.84 -9.38 -16.19
N THR A 720 1.55 -8.42 -15.34
CA THR A 720 0.28 -8.38 -14.56
C THR A 720 -0.73 -7.47 -15.24
N ASN A 721 -0.24 -6.66 -16.20
CA ASN A 721 -1.11 -5.72 -16.92
C ASN A 721 -1.20 -6.12 -18.40
N PRO A 722 -2.41 -6.49 -18.84
CA PRO A 722 -2.56 -6.99 -20.22
C PRO A 722 -2.31 -5.88 -21.25
N ARG A 723 -2.21 -4.63 -20.73
CA ARG A 723 -2.05 -3.52 -21.70
C ARG A 723 -0.59 -3.14 -21.82
N ASP A 724 0.24 -3.95 -21.29
CA ASP A 724 1.67 -3.57 -21.34
C ASP A 724 2.25 -3.90 -22.73
N PRO A 725 3.03 -2.95 -23.24
CA PRO A 725 3.66 -3.16 -24.56
C PRO A 725 4.99 -3.92 -24.43
N GLY A 726 5.37 -4.55 -25.54
CA GLY A 726 6.68 -5.25 -25.63
C GLY A 726 6.96 -5.68 -27.08
N MET A 727 8.25 -5.57 -27.36
CA MET A 727 8.59 -6.02 -28.72
C MET A 727 10.05 -6.49 -28.75
N ARG A 728 10.33 -7.31 -29.75
CA ARG A 728 11.71 -7.72 -30.10
C ARG A 728 12.18 -7.03 -31.38
N VAL A 729 13.46 -6.48 -31.20
CA VAL A 729 13.88 -5.65 -32.34
C VAL A 729 15.35 -6.00 -32.68
N ILE A 730 15.59 -6.13 -33.99
CA ILE A 730 17.00 -6.08 -34.46
C ILE A 730 17.34 -4.65 -34.89
N LEU A 731 18.31 -4.13 -34.18
CA LEU A 731 18.54 -2.68 -34.34
C LEU A 731 19.02 -2.38 -35.77
N PRO A 732 18.24 -1.49 -36.45
CA PRO A 732 18.52 -1.18 -37.87
C PRO A 732 19.63 -0.15 -38.02
N GLY A 733 20.35 -0.14 -39.14
CA GLY A 733 21.43 0.84 -39.43
C GLY A 733 22.52 0.18 -40.29
N ALA A 734 23.41 1.06 -40.75
CA ALA A 734 24.53 0.53 -41.56
C ALA A 734 25.34 -0.52 -40.76
N PRO A 735 25.65 -1.69 -41.42
CA PRO A 735 26.35 -2.78 -40.72
C PRO A 735 27.67 -2.31 -40.10
N ASN A 736 27.97 -2.81 -38.86
CA ASN A 736 29.23 -2.65 -38.10
C ASN A 736 29.43 -1.19 -37.65
N THR A 737 28.34 -0.52 -37.48
CA THR A 737 28.45 0.86 -36.94
C THR A 737 27.75 0.90 -35.58
N THR A 738 28.22 1.79 -34.78
CA THR A 738 27.54 2.06 -33.49
C THR A 738 26.74 3.36 -33.60
N LEU A 739 25.38 3.17 -33.35
CA LEU A 739 24.51 4.36 -33.46
C LEU A 739 23.83 4.65 -32.13
N THR A 740 23.30 5.83 -32.08
CA THR A 740 22.48 6.18 -30.89
C THR A 740 20.99 5.98 -31.22
N TYR A 741 20.40 5.21 -30.32
CA TYR A 741 18.93 4.98 -30.44
C TYR A 741 18.20 5.61 -29.25
N HIS A 742 16.88 5.82 -29.48
CA HIS A 742 16.07 6.40 -28.39
C HIS A 742 14.80 5.56 -28.17
N ILE A 743 14.51 5.45 -26.89
CA ILE A 743 13.23 4.78 -26.56
C ILE A 743 12.28 5.79 -25.90
N ARG A 744 11.12 5.75 -26.46
CA ARG A 744 10.11 6.63 -25.86
C ARG A 744 8.99 5.78 -25.22
N VAL A 745 8.67 6.20 -23.94
CA VAL A 745 7.50 5.60 -23.27
C VAL A 745 6.45 6.68 -23.01
N ARG A 746 5.23 6.32 -23.34
CA ARG A 746 4.14 7.31 -23.18
C ARG A 746 2.81 6.56 -22.99
N SER A 747 1.81 7.48 -22.65
CA SER A 747 0.46 6.89 -22.48
C SER A 747 -0.20 6.66 -23.85
N GLY A 748 -0.93 5.48 -23.96
CA GLY A 748 -1.63 5.14 -25.22
C GLY A 748 -2.82 6.08 -25.48
N SER A 749 -3.24 6.08 -26.80
CA SER A 749 -4.41 6.87 -27.23
C SER A 749 -5.09 6.19 -28.42
N ASP A 750 -6.28 6.79 -28.77
CA ASP A 750 -6.98 6.22 -29.95
C ASP A 750 -6.19 6.45 -31.23
N ASN A 751 -5.60 7.67 -31.28
CA ASN A 751 -4.68 7.95 -32.40
C ASN A 751 -3.21 7.97 -31.91
N LEU A 752 -2.47 6.91 -32.28
CA LEU A 752 -1.11 6.73 -31.72
C LEU A 752 -0.12 7.68 -32.39
N ASP A 753 -0.56 8.41 -33.42
CA ASP A 753 0.32 9.43 -34.05
C ASP A 753 0.20 10.78 -33.34
N ASP A 754 -0.76 10.96 -32.52
CA ASP A 754 -0.93 12.20 -31.76
C ASP A 754 -0.22 12.06 -30.40
N LEU A 755 0.86 12.75 -30.17
CA LEU A 755 1.69 12.59 -28.94
C LEU A 755 1.03 13.27 -27.75
N THR A 756 0.02 14.09 -28.00
CA THR A 756 -0.65 14.76 -26.86
C THR A 756 -1.98 14.06 -26.54
N GLY A 757 -2.24 12.93 -27.16
CA GLY A 757 -3.58 12.31 -27.03
C GLY A 757 -3.59 11.29 -25.89
N GLY A 758 -2.57 11.25 -24.99
CA GLY A 758 -2.51 10.27 -23.89
C GLY A 758 -3.76 10.33 -23.01
N LEU A 759 -4.09 9.13 -22.34
CA LEU A 759 -5.34 9.08 -21.53
C LEU A 759 -5.03 8.60 -20.12
N THR A 760 -3.84 7.97 -20.06
CA THR A 760 -3.61 7.32 -18.74
C THR A 760 -2.26 7.78 -18.20
N SER A 761 -1.94 7.51 -16.91
CA SER A 761 -0.65 7.82 -16.26
C SER A 761 -0.30 6.71 -15.25
N GLY A 762 0.94 6.66 -14.94
CA GLY A 762 1.29 5.65 -13.91
C GLY A 762 2.78 5.27 -14.02
N ALA A 763 3.18 4.42 -13.03
CA ALA A 763 4.58 3.97 -13.01
C ALA A 763 4.79 2.75 -13.91
N TYR A 764 6.05 2.61 -14.41
CA TYR A 764 6.33 1.45 -15.27
C TYR A 764 7.79 1.02 -15.06
N GLN A 765 7.98 -0.22 -15.34
CA GLN A 765 9.36 -0.74 -15.40
C GLN A 765 9.67 -1.28 -16.81
N LEU A 766 10.68 -0.58 -17.40
CA LEU A 766 11.08 -0.95 -18.76
C LEU A 766 12.36 -1.80 -18.71
N GLU A 767 12.21 -2.89 -19.37
CA GLU A 767 13.44 -3.72 -19.48
C GLU A 767 13.94 -3.78 -20.92
N MET A 768 15.27 -3.59 -21.00
CA MET A 768 15.99 -3.81 -22.27
C MET A 768 17.03 -4.93 -22.07
N ARG A 769 16.83 -5.91 -22.98
CA ARG A 769 17.69 -7.08 -22.70
C ARG A 769 18.13 -7.72 -24.02
N LEU A 770 19.14 -8.71 -23.87
CA LEU A 770 19.75 -9.30 -25.09
C LEU A 770 19.19 -10.70 -25.32
N ARG A 771 18.40 -11.21 -24.30
CA ARG A 771 17.81 -12.55 -24.49
C ARG A 771 16.32 -12.51 -24.14
N GLU A 772 15.77 -13.61 -24.56
CA GLU A 772 14.30 -13.67 -24.40
C GLU A 772 13.92 -13.75 -22.92
N LEU A 773 14.78 -14.41 -22.09
CA LEU A 773 14.44 -14.54 -20.65
C LEU A 773 14.64 -13.19 -19.94
N GLU A 774 13.68 -12.96 -18.96
CA GLU A 774 13.83 -11.71 -18.17
C GLU A 774 15.11 -11.73 -17.35
N GLU A 775 15.65 -10.46 -17.29
CA GLU A 775 16.94 -10.34 -16.57
C GLU A 775 16.71 -9.60 -15.24
N VAL A 776 17.48 -10.12 -14.24
CA VAL A 776 17.46 -9.40 -12.95
C VAL A 776 18.80 -8.67 -12.77
N ALA A 777 18.60 -7.35 -12.50
CA ALA A 777 19.84 -6.55 -12.39
C ALA A 777 20.61 -6.90 -11.12
N GLY A 778 21.97 -6.79 -11.26
CA GLY A 778 22.83 -7.17 -10.12
C GLY A 778 22.97 -6.02 -9.12
N SER A 779 23.72 -6.28 -8.05
CA SER A 779 23.97 -5.27 -7.01
C SER A 779 24.80 -4.11 -7.58
N THR A 780 24.42 -2.86 -7.06
CA THR A 780 25.08 -1.66 -7.60
C THR A 780 25.11 -0.57 -6.52
N VAL A 781 26.28 0.12 -6.54
CA VAL A 781 26.37 1.35 -5.74
C VAL A 781 26.83 2.49 -6.65
N ARG A 782 25.94 3.54 -6.67
CA ARG A 782 26.27 4.64 -7.59
C ARG A 782 25.80 5.97 -6.97
N TYR A 783 26.61 7.02 -7.30
CA TYR A 783 26.30 8.38 -6.80
C TYR A 783 25.90 8.33 -5.33
N SER A 784 26.87 7.78 -4.59
CA SER A 784 26.58 7.67 -3.13
C SER A 784 27.68 8.37 -2.33
N SER A 785 27.23 8.90 -1.17
CA SER A 785 28.18 9.39 -0.16
C SER A 785 28.16 8.47 1.08
N ILE A 786 29.32 7.80 1.30
CA ILE A 786 29.38 6.83 2.43
C ILE A 786 30.44 7.31 3.42
N GLY A 787 29.89 7.55 4.70
CA GLY A 787 30.87 8.08 5.67
C GLY A 787 30.77 7.32 7.00
N TYR A 788 31.88 7.26 7.71
CA TYR A 788 32.05 6.85 9.12
C TYR A 788 31.75 5.36 9.29
N ALA A 789 31.79 4.56 8.15
CA ALA A 789 31.69 3.08 8.25
C ALA A 789 33.04 2.50 8.64
N SER A 790 32.94 1.22 9.28
CA SER A 790 34.24 0.55 9.47
C SER A 790 34.94 0.29 8.13
N THR A 791 34.25 -0.28 7.22
CA THR A 791 34.59 -0.42 5.79
C THR A 791 33.39 0.01 4.93
N GLY A 792 33.63 1.07 4.12
CA GLY A 792 32.54 1.63 3.31
C GLY A 792 31.86 0.56 2.43
N ILE A 793 32.62 -0.07 1.56
CA ILE A 793 32.07 -1.15 0.71
C ILE A 793 33.05 -2.34 0.76
N GLU A 794 32.42 -3.42 1.18
CA GLU A 794 33.23 -4.65 1.20
C GLU A 794 32.65 -5.69 0.22
N VAL A 795 33.51 -6.06 -0.69
CA VAL A 795 33.07 -7.09 -1.65
C VAL A 795 33.94 -8.34 -1.43
N ILE A 796 33.23 -9.41 -1.07
CA ILE A 796 33.99 -10.67 -0.90
C ILE A 796 33.72 -11.58 -2.10
N GLY A 797 34.80 -11.76 -2.89
CA GLY A 797 34.67 -12.50 -4.17
C GLY A 797 34.72 -14.02 -3.94
N GLY A 798 33.78 -14.77 -4.67
CA GLY A 798 33.94 -16.22 -4.92
C GLY A 798 34.47 -16.47 -6.34
N PRO A 799 35.20 -17.57 -6.66
CA PRO A 799 35.76 -17.97 -7.96
C PRO A 799 34.69 -18.02 -9.06
N THR A 800 33.66 -17.03 -9.09
CA THR A 800 32.62 -17.34 -10.10
C THR A 800 32.34 -16.09 -10.93
N HIS A 801 33.42 -15.15 -11.12
CA HIS A 801 33.39 -14.10 -12.16
C HIS A 801 33.24 -12.71 -11.52
N SER A 802 34.43 -12.12 -11.08
CA SER A 802 34.34 -10.67 -10.77
C SER A 802 35.20 -9.88 -11.76
N PRO A 803 34.61 -8.98 -12.61
CA PRO A 803 35.36 -8.11 -13.53
C PRO A 803 36.19 -7.06 -12.78
N LEU A 804 36.04 -6.99 -11.35
CA LEU A 804 36.61 -5.80 -10.66
C LEU A 804 37.66 -6.26 -9.64
N THR A 805 37.73 -7.67 -9.15
CA THR A 805 38.62 -8.09 -8.05
C THR A 805 39.04 -9.55 -8.25
N GLY A 806 40.39 -9.75 -8.07
CA GLY A 806 40.93 -11.10 -7.94
C GLY A 806 40.03 -12.02 -7.09
N GLU A 807 39.62 -13.29 -7.44
CA GLU A 807 38.74 -14.31 -6.88
C GLU A 807 39.07 -14.57 -5.41
N ALA A 808 40.24 -13.97 -4.88
CA ALA A 808 40.64 -14.11 -3.47
C ALA A 808 41.56 -12.94 -3.08
N THR A 809 41.39 -12.37 -1.83
CA THR A 809 42.31 -11.31 -1.32
C THR A 809 43.05 -11.83 -0.08
N GLU A 810 44.29 -11.32 0.00
CA GLU A 810 45.10 -11.79 1.13
C GLU A 810 44.41 -11.46 2.46
N ASP A 811 44.18 -12.49 3.29
CA ASP A 811 43.56 -12.35 4.62
C ASP A 811 44.64 -11.97 5.64
N GLY A 812 44.92 -10.57 5.84
CA GLY A 812 45.85 -10.10 6.90
C GLY A 812 46.79 -11.21 7.38
N ASN A 813 47.58 -11.15 8.64
CA ASN A 813 48.72 -11.91 9.19
C ASN A 813 48.50 -13.43 9.09
N ALA A 814 47.30 -13.86 8.56
CA ALA A 814 46.96 -15.29 8.62
C ALA A 814 47.71 -16.10 7.55
N ASN A 815 48.50 -15.37 6.58
CA ASN A 815 49.21 -16.21 5.58
C ASN A 815 50.70 -15.84 5.54
N ASN A 816 51.16 -15.14 6.72
CA ASN A 816 52.50 -14.51 6.72
C ASN A 816 53.50 -15.38 7.48
N ALA A 817 53.00 -16.72 7.95
CA ALA A 817 54.03 -17.48 8.71
C ALA A 817 53.68 -18.97 8.67
N GLY A 818 54.49 -19.74 7.74
CA GLY A 818 54.56 -21.21 7.97
C GLY A 818 54.38 -21.97 6.66
N GLY A 819 55.45 -22.00 5.74
CA GLY A 819 55.63 -22.97 4.65
C GLY A 819 54.31 -23.67 4.26
N PRO A 820 54.05 -24.26 3.05
CA PRO A 820 52.89 -24.94 2.44
C PRO A 820 52.17 -25.85 3.46
N ASN A 821 52.73 -26.14 4.74
CA ASN A 821 52.09 -27.02 5.74
C ASN A 821 51.70 -26.22 7.00
N GLY A 822 51.78 -24.92 6.94
CA GLY A 822 51.38 -24.06 8.08
C GLY A 822 50.06 -23.35 7.79
N ASN A 823 49.84 -21.84 7.83
CA ASN A 823 48.65 -20.96 7.73
C ASN A 823 48.41 -20.52 6.28
N ALA A 824 48.51 -21.57 5.26
CA ALA A 824 48.21 -21.14 3.88
C ALA A 824 46.72 -20.78 3.74
N GLN A 825 46.53 -19.62 3.10
CA GLN A 825 45.13 -19.16 2.88
C GLN A 825 44.46 -19.97 1.75
N ASP A 826 43.36 -20.54 2.13
CA ASP A 826 42.60 -21.31 1.12
C ASP A 826 41.88 -20.37 0.15
N ILE A 827 42.12 -20.58 -1.19
CA ILE A 827 41.58 -19.60 -2.15
C ILE A 827 40.54 -20.31 -3.03
N GLY A 828 40.29 -21.58 -2.57
CA GLY A 828 39.10 -22.21 -3.17
C GLY A 828 39.51 -23.25 -4.23
N ASN A 829 38.45 -23.91 -4.86
CA ASN A 829 38.64 -24.99 -5.85
C ASN A 829 38.72 -24.41 -7.28
N LEU A 830 39.88 -24.64 -7.96
CA LEU A 830 40.14 -24.13 -9.32
C LEU A 830 39.13 -24.67 -10.32
N LEU A 831 38.71 -25.82 -10.11
CA LEU A 831 37.77 -26.41 -11.10
C LEU A 831 36.34 -25.91 -10.88
N GLN A 832 36.14 -25.24 -9.86
CA GLN A 832 34.80 -24.66 -9.63
C GLN A 832 34.74 -23.21 -10.12
N SER A 833 35.94 -22.83 -10.58
CA SER A 833 35.90 -21.50 -11.22
C SER A 833 35.34 -21.61 -12.65
N ASP A 834 34.35 -20.79 -13.03
CA ASP A 834 33.72 -20.88 -14.36
C ASP A 834 34.71 -20.53 -15.48
N ARG A 835 35.94 -19.85 -15.14
CA ARG A 835 36.94 -19.50 -16.18
C ARG A 835 38.19 -20.38 -16.03
N GLY A 836 38.02 -21.35 -14.98
CA GLY A 836 39.22 -22.20 -14.78
C GLY A 836 40.42 -21.41 -14.27
N ALA A 837 40.13 -20.16 -13.72
CA ALA A 837 41.26 -19.33 -13.22
C ALA A 837 40.88 -18.76 -11.85
N LEU A 838 41.85 -18.73 -10.90
CA LEU A 838 41.69 -18.06 -9.59
C LEU A 838 42.67 -16.88 -9.50
N SER A 839 42.13 -15.75 -9.24
CA SER A 839 43.01 -14.57 -9.08
C SER A 839 43.03 -14.16 -7.61
N VAL A 840 44.22 -13.84 -7.07
CA VAL A 840 44.34 -13.45 -5.65
C VAL A 840 45.01 -12.07 -5.59
N ALA A 841 44.33 -11.22 -4.85
CA ALA A 841 44.95 -9.90 -4.62
C ALA A 841 45.60 -9.87 -3.23
N GLY A 842 46.90 -9.29 -3.16
CA GLY A 842 47.55 -9.23 -1.83
C GLY A 842 48.66 -8.19 -1.80
N VAL A 843 49.03 -7.74 -0.46
CA VAL A 843 50.13 -6.76 -0.30
C VAL A 843 51.25 -7.41 0.53
N LEU A 844 52.50 -7.14 -0.02
CA LEU A 844 53.62 -7.49 0.87
C LEU A 844 54.02 -6.29 1.74
N SER A 845 53.69 -6.33 3.03
CA SER A 845 53.77 -5.15 3.91
C SER A 845 55.18 -4.96 4.47
N ALA A 846 56.15 -5.88 4.27
CA ALA A 846 57.55 -5.76 4.72
C ALA A 846 58.43 -6.70 3.90
N ALA A 847 59.79 -6.40 3.82
CA ALA A 847 60.79 -7.15 3.03
C ALA A 847 60.80 -8.64 3.42
N GLY A 848 60.22 -9.08 4.58
CA GLY A 848 60.18 -10.50 4.99
C GLY A 848 58.75 -11.06 4.91
N ASP A 849 57.81 -10.25 4.26
CA ASP A 849 56.41 -10.70 4.21
C ASP A 849 56.26 -11.76 3.11
N VAL A 850 55.91 -13.00 3.61
CA VAL A 850 55.64 -14.10 2.66
C VAL A 850 54.15 -14.46 2.74
N ASP A 851 53.53 -14.48 1.46
CA ASP A 851 52.11 -14.88 1.41
C ASP A 851 51.99 -16.29 0.81
N VAL A 852 51.38 -17.15 1.68
CA VAL A 852 51.22 -18.53 1.17
C VAL A 852 49.73 -18.82 0.96
N TYR A 853 49.44 -19.37 -0.31
CA TYR A 853 48.03 -19.68 -0.65
C TYR A 853 47.90 -21.17 -0.97
N GLU A 854 46.72 -21.69 -0.54
CA GLU A 854 46.39 -23.07 -0.95
C GLU A 854 45.11 -23.12 -1.76
N MET A 855 45.15 -24.00 -2.79
CA MET A 855 43.95 -24.19 -3.64
C MET A 855 43.64 -25.67 -3.77
N THR A 856 42.28 -25.95 -3.98
CA THR A 856 41.86 -27.34 -4.25
C THR A 856 41.54 -27.53 -5.74
N VAL A 857 42.06 -28.66 -6.25
CA VAL A 857 41.71 -29.03 -7.64
C VAL A 857 40.96 -30.37 -7.61
N GLN A 858 39.64 -30.20 -7.44
CA GLN A 858 38.86 -31.47 -7.38
C GLN A 858 37.53 -31.30 -8.13
N ARG A 859 37.01 -32.40 -8.84
CA ARG A 859 35.67 -32.40 -9.46
C ARG A 859 34.58 -32.52 -8.39
N GLU A 860 33.41 -31.88 -8.53
CA GLU A 860 32.24 -31.71 -7.64
C GLU A 860 31.63 -33.07 -7.26
N ASP A 861 31.99 -34.16 -8.06
CA ASP A 861 31.31 -35.45 -7.77
C ASP A 861 32.23 -36.36 -6.96
N GLY A 862 33.29 -35.79 -6.28
CA GLY A 862 34.09 -36.61 -5.35
C GLY A 862 34.84 -37.73 -6.08
N GLY A 863 34.79 -37.82 -7.53
CA GLY A 863 35.46 -38.93 -8.26
C GLY A 863 36.96 -38.65 -8.40
N GLU A 864 37.86 -39.66 -7.82
CA GLU A 864 39.33 -39.65 -8.07
C GLU A 864 39.63 -39.41 -9.56
N LEU A 865 40.43 -38.29 -9.82
CA LEU A 865 40.93 -38.00 -11.18
C LEU A 865 41.57 -39.23 -11.80
N GLY A 866 40.86 -40.43 -11.80
CA GLY A 866 41.25 -41.73 -12.37
C GLY A 866 41.76 -41.61 -13.81
N GLY A 867 43.19 -41.57 -13.98
CA GLY A 867 44.06 -42.10 -15.05
C GLY A 867 44.03 -41.21 -16.30
N LEU A 868 44.31 -39.83 -16.48
CA LEU A 868 45.08 -38.65 -16.88
C LEU A 868 44.21 -37.76 -17.77
N PRO A 869 44.73 -36.16 -17.97
CA PRO A 869 46.02 -35.53 -18.35
C PRO A 869 46.33 -34.31 -17.46
N SER A 870 47.19 -34.43 -16.41
CA SER A 870 47.90 -33.19 -16.03
C SER A 870 47.07 -31.95 -16.38
N PHE A 871 46.47 -31.37 -15.30
CA PHE A 871 45.80 -30.05 -15.42
C PHE A 871 46.85 -28.92 -15.39
N GLY A 872 47.12 -28.41 -16.67
CA GLY A 872 48.04 -27.27 -16.79
C GLY A 872 47.46 -26.00 -16.14
N ALA A 873 48.11 -25.64 -15.07
CA ALA A 873 47.70 -24.35 -14.46
C ALA A 873 48.81 -23.31 -14.69
N ILE A 874 48.40 -22.24 -15.17
CA ILE A 874 49.36 -21.12 -15.36
C ILE A 874 49.22 -20.18 -14.16
N PHE A 875 50.47 -19.98 -13.58
CA PHE A 875 50.50 -18.96 -12.50
C PHE A 875 51.08 -17.66 -13.06
N ASP A 876 50.15 -16.86 -13.04
CA ASP A 876 50.60 -15.58 -13.62
C ASP A 876 50.51 -14.48 -12.54
N LEU A 877 51.56 -13.66 -12.41
CA LEU A 877 51.56 -12.46 -11.54
C LEU A 877 51.40 -11.20 -12.39
N ASP A 878 50.16 -10.49 -12.48
CA ASP A 878 49.68 -9.53 -13.51
C ASP A 878 49.88 -8.09 -13.03
N TYR A 879 50.22 -7.78 -11.54
CA TYR A 879 50.45 -6.35 -11.20
C TYR A 879 51.12 -6.28 -9.82
N ALA A 880 52.54 -5.96 -9.78
CA ALA A 880 53.26 -5.63 -8.52
C ALA A 880 53.53 -4.12 -8.44
N ASP A 881 52.67 -3.37 -7.70
CA ASP A 881 53.04 -1.94 -7.44
C ASP A 881 54.41 -1.87 -6.77
N GLY A 882 55.41 -1.39 -7.62
CA GLY A 882 56.75 -0.97 -7.12
C GLY A 882 57.85 -1.87 -7.67
N LEU A 883 57.79 -2.50 -8.84
CA LEU A 883 58.93 -2.48 -9.79
C LEU A 883 58.75 -1.35 -10.82
#